data_AF-A0A1Y2HPX6-F1
#
_entry.id   AF-A0A1Y2HPX6-F1
#
_cell.length_a   1.000
_cell.length_b   1.000
_cell.length_c   1.000
_cell.angle_alpha   90.00
_cell.angle_beta   90.00
_cell.angle_gamma   90.00
#
_symmetry.space_group_name_H-M   'P 1'
#
loop_
_entity.id
_entity.type
_entity.pdbx_description
1 polymer ?
#
loop_
_entity_poly.entity_id
_entity_poly.type
_entity_poly.pdbx_seq_one_letter_code
_entity_poly.pdbx_strand_id
1 'polypeptide(L)'
;MTKMNPAALLLTEDLLLSVCTLARPDASLPACSRQILVALTSATSSSESANQDLNQHRHAFIARAFLSRADIADSSNADDLDWYTRQLNRQSKGPRVLHLVGPHLLFVLRARLPRDPAATNGEYANGLAPCGPVPDDQLLSREYVKECLFSPRGPLLRKAPANVRLATELLSEGMVDGVGPFDKEVAGYSATTGPGWWWRPFPDLFCVVIFLLRAGHLDLLDFALRQILAHAPNLLLVEAQTIQNWSLLCLDNRKSNRSYFTLLAHHINRSTAPLASITFPFFLATLALLDYSLPALDVITSLFNLGPNDVLAVINPRIALPYSPFSSLLLQQLAQHSDPHRLIPIVQWFTNNKSSLSTPPIARYAKSVDIFVSLLVQVDLPQIAAEFDASGNAARRQLQMGKVGQSIVELIIKNKLTLHEAGPLFKLDIEHGGLINWKEWAKLLVFGHGEGGHEWVEATEALIAKQRGTTLAQVLWHGITIELHASSPKRTTVQALFNCGAAGGLSVMDIIFHDVEEWDLLALNDLFRIQERMSPSPWFTPAQLGNALDKILALDPSRQFGSGTMHIMIHLISKVYAICIRPRSAGQPLSTPQPPAWLTLMSRAQLALLFACVWSAQPSCQPRQRILFSHSAQDFINLIYLAWSAQQQKRRDLAWHMCLPRFVTDHVRERIQYETAAHVYYLSDEADQAMCQVQMAQLLDVDREWLVQVLQFEGVHRTFTMGRWK
;
A
#
# COMPACT_ATOMS: atom_id res chain seq x y z
N MET A 1 46.25 -47.94 -46.74
CA MET A 1 45.43 -47.06 -45.89
C MET A 1 44.00 -47.48 -46.02
N THR A 2 43.46 -48.01 -44.93
CA THR A 2 42.24 -48.82 -44.83
C THR A 2 40.97 -47.97 -44.90
N LYS A 3 39.95 -48.52 -45.59
CA LYS A 3 38.57 -48.03 -45.64
C LYS A 3 38.04 -47.80 -44.22
N MET A 4 37.74 -46.56 -43.85
CA MET A 4 36.81 -46.28 -42.76
C MET A 4 35.39 -46.55 -43.27
N ASN A 5 34.73 -47.50 -42.63
CA ASN A 5 33.36 -47.89 -42.87
C ASN A 5 32.44 -46.75 -42.36
N PRO A 6 31.50 -46.20 -43.16
CA PRO A 6 30.53 -45.23 -42.66
C PRO A 6 29.42 -46.02 -41.97
N ALA A 7 29.68 -46.53 -40.77
CA ALA A 7 28.62 -46.82 -39.83
C ALA A 7 28.15 -45.47 -39.25
N ALA A 8 27.46 -44.71 -40.09
CA ALA A 8 26.66 -43.59 -39.64
C ALA A 8 25.71 -44.13 -38.57
N LEU A 9 25.83 -43.58 -37.36
CA LEU A 9 24.79 -43.64 -36.34
C LEU A 9 23.53 -43.01 -36.96
N LEU A 10 22.74 -43.82 -37.65
CA LEU A 10 21.35 -43.49 -37.95
C LEU A 10 20.63 -43.55 -36.60
N LEU A 11 20.64 -42.44 -35.87
CA LEU A 11 19.58 -42.15 -34.92
C LEU A 11 18.28 -42.32 -35.73
N THR A 12 17.32 -43.09 -35.22
CA THR A 12 16.01 -43.19 -35.86
C THR A 12 15.47 -41.77 -36.06
N GLU A 13 14.78 -41.48 -37.18
CA GLU A 13 14.25 -40.13 -37.44
C GLU A 13 13.45 -39.59 -36.25
N ASP A 14 12.78 -40.46 -35.48
CA ASP A 14 12.07 -40.12 -34.24
C ASP A 14 12.99 -39.74 -33.07
N LEU A 15 14.13 -40.41 -32.89
CA LEU A 15 15.13 -40.06 -31.89
C LEU A 15 15.88 -38.80 -32.31
N LEU A 16 16.14 -38.61 -33.61
CA LEU A 16 16.68 -37.38 -34.17
C LEU A 16 15.68 -36.23 -34.01
N LEU A 17 14.39 -36.44 -34.27
CA LEU A 17 13.33 -35.46 -34.03
C LEU A 17 13.18 -35.15 -32.55
N SER A 18 13.27 -36.16 -31.66
CA SER A 18 13.23 -35.98 -30.20
C SER A 18 14.45 -35.22 -29.71
N VAL A 19 15.64 -35.56 -30.19
CA VAL A 19 16.88 -34.83 -29.91
C VAL A 19 16.81 -33.41 -30.49
N CYS A 20 16.30 -33.19 -31.70
CA CYS A 20 16.16 -31.86 -32.31
C CYS A 20 15.04 -31.01 -31.71
N THR A 21 13.95 -31.60 -31.20
CA THR A 21 12.89 -30.90 -30.44
C THR A 21 13.34 -30.60 -29.00
N LEU A 22 14.10 -31.50 -28.36
CA LEU A 22 14.70 -31.29 -27.03
C LEU A 22 15.98 -30.44 -27.07
N ALA A 23 16.66 -30.36 -28.21
CA ALA A 23 17.90 -29.62 -28.45
C ALA A 23 17.73 -28.40 -29.37
N ARG A 24 16.50 -28.05 -29.80
CA ARG A 24 16.24 -26.67 -30.23
C ARG A 24 16.52 -25.81 -29.01
N PRO A 25 17.66 -25.12 -28.94
CA PRO A 25 18.04 -24.39 -27.77
C PRO A 25 17.19 -23.14 -27.82
N ASP A 26 15.99 -23.21 -27.24
CA ASP A 26 15.28 -22.00 -26.93
C ASP A 26 16.17 -21.24 -25.94
N ALA A 27 16.66 -20.07 -26.37
CA ALA A 27 17.56 -19.20 -25.60
C ALA A 27 16.93 -18.73 -24.29
N SER A 28 15.68 -19.10 -24.05
CA SER A 28 14.86 -18.76 -22.91
C SER A 28 14.73 -19.90 -21.88
N LEU A 29 15.29 -21.10 -22.13
CA LEU A 29 15.38 -22.24 -21.21
C LEU A 29 16.62 -22.13 -20.28
N PRO A 30 16.62 -22.54 -19.00
CA PRO A 30 17.83 -22.49 -18.17
C PRO A 30 18.96 -23.39 -18.73
N ALA A 31 20.23 -23.01 -18.57
CA ALA A 31 21.39 -23.70 -19.19
C ALA A 31 21.48 -25.20 -18.85
N CYS A 32 21.07 -25.59 -17.63
CA CYS A 32 20.97 -26.99 -17.20
C CYS A 32 19.98 -27.84 -18.01
N SER A 33 19.00 -27.21 -18.66
CA SER A 33 18.05 -27.87 -19.56
C SER A 33 18.47 -27.84 -21.03
N ARG A 34 19.64 -27.27 -21.36
CA ARG A 34 20.21 -27.23 -22.71
C ARG A 34 21.33 -28.25 -22.94
N GLN A 35 21.85 -28.86 -21.87
CA GLN A 35 22.91 -29.86 -21.96
C GLN A 35 22.30 -31.26 -22.02
N ILE A 36 22.51 -31.96 -23.13
CA ILE A 36 22.21 -33.39 -23.30
C ILE A 36 23.56 -34.09 -23.26
N LEU A 37 23.82 -34.88 -22.22
CA LEU A 37 24.98 -35.75 -22.17
C LEU A 37 24.56 -37.09 -22.78
N VAL A 38 25.07 -37.40 -23.97
CA VAL A 38 24.84 -38.69 -24.62
C VAL A 38 26.00 -39.60 -24.23
N ALA A 39 25.76 -40.51 -23.29
CA ALA A 39 26.71 -41.58 -22.99
C ALA A 39 26.35 -42.80 -23.85
N LEU A 40 27.20 -43.11 -24.82
CA LEU A 40 27.13 -44.35 -25.57
C LEU A 40 27.89 -45.42 -24.78
N THR A 41 27.19 -46.36 -24.17
CA THR A 41 27.85 -47.53 -23.58
C THR A 41 28.22 -48.49 -24.71
N SER A 42 29.50 -48.52 -25.08
CA SER A 42 30.03 -49.68 -25.79
C SER A 42 30.09 -50.82 -24.79
N ALA A 43 29.33 -51.89 -25.02
CA ALA A 43 29.56 -53.15 -24.32
C ALA A 43 30.97 -53.64 -24.68
N THR A 44 31.98 -53.26 -23.89
CA THR A 44 33.27 -53.93 -23.88
C THR A 44 33.09 -55.17 -23.04
N SER A 45 32.67 -56.25 -23.70
CA SER A 45 32.75 -57.60 -23.20
C SER A 45 34.23 -57.97 -23.03
N SER A 46 34.65 -58.19 -21.80
CA SER A 46 35.79 -59.05 -21.49
C SER A 46 35.37 -60.07 -20.43
N SER A 47 34.57 -61.05 -20.83
CA SER A 47 34.78 -62.44 -20.43
C SER A 47 33.93 -63.36 -21.29
N GLU A 48 34.58 -64.40 -21.78
CA GLU A 48 34.08 -65.38 -22.73
C GLU A 48 33.06 -66.32 -22.07
N SER A 49 31.85 -66.38 -22.62
CA SER A 49 31.20 -67.67 -22.85
C SER A 49 30.21 -67.54 -24.02
N ALA A 50 30.35 -68.47 -24.95
CA ALA A 50 29.66 -68.49 -26.22
C ALA A 50 28.18 -68.90 -26.09
N ASN A 51 27.40 -68.41 -27.06
CA ASN A 51 26.01 -68.74 -27.39
C ASN A 51 24.93 -68.00 -26.58
N GLN A 52 24.51 -66.84 -27.11
CA GLN A 52 23.13 -66.67 -27.58
C GLN A 52 22.97 -65.38 -28.39
N ASP A 53 22.45 -65.54 -29.60
CA ASP A 53 21.83 -64.48 -30.39
C ASP A 53 20.78 -63.75 -29.55
N LEU A 54 21.06 -62.52 -29.15
CA LEU A 54 20.07 -61.55 -28.73
C LEU A 54 20.67 -60.17 -28.97
N ASN A 55 20.07 -59.47 -29.95
CA ASN A 55 20.26 -58.06 -30.29
C ASN A 55 20.97 -57.25 -29.20
N GLN A 56 22.27 -56.97 -29.43
CA GLN A 56 23.01 -55.96 -28.68
C GLN A 56 22.45 -54.59 -29.03
N HIS A 57 21.32 -54.21 -28.43
CA HIS A 57 20.86 -52.84 -28.44
C HIS A 57 21.86 -52.00 -27.65
N ARG A 58 22.66 -51.21 -28.37
CA ARG A 58 23.48 -50.17 -27.74
C ARG A 58 22.53 -49.14 -27.15
N HIS A 59 22.40 -49.15 -25.83
CA HIS A 59 21.60 -48.17 -25.11
C HIS A 59 22.36 -46.83 -25.12
N ALA A 60 21.80 -45.81 -25.77
CA ALA A 60 22.24 -44.44 -25.57
C ALA A 60 21.58 -43.93 -24.30
N PHE A 61 22.36 -43.74 -23.23
CA PHE A 61 21.88 -43.07 -22.03
C PHE A 61 21.98 -41.56 -22.27
N ILE A 62 20.82 -40.92 -22.39
CA ILE A 62 20.73 -39.47 -22.38
C ILE A 62 20.56 -39.06 -20.91
N ALA A 63 21.64 -38.61 -20.29
CA ALA A 63 21.61 -38.01 -18.96
C ALA A 63 21.78 -36.50 -19.09
N ARG A 64 21.00 -35.70 -18.35
CA ARG A 64 21.24 -34.26 -18.24
C ARG A 64 21.96 -33.96 -16.94
N ALA A 65 23.14 -33.33 -17.02
CA ALA A 65 23.84 -32.82 -15.86
C ALA A 65 23.16 -31.51 -15.41
N PHE A 66 22.65 -31.48 -14.18
CA PHE A 66 22.06 -30.29 -13.59
C PHE A 66 23.14 -29.47 -12.88
N LEU A 67 23.71 -28.48 -13.58
CA LEU A 67 24.53 -27.44 -12.97
C LEU A 67 23.88 -26.07 -13.24
N SER A 68 23.58 -25.33 -12.18
CA SER A 68 23.05 -23.97 -12.28
C SER A 68 24.17 -23.01 -12.71
N ARG A 69 23.86 -22.09 -13.64
CA ARG A 69 24.80 -21.06 -14.12
C ARG A 69 24.97 -19.91 -13.11
N ALA A 70 24.07 -19.80 -12.12
CA ALA A 70 24.20 -18.81 -11.05
C ALA A 70 25.39 -19.12 -10.13
N ASP A 71 25.81 -20.38 -10.06
CA ASP A 71 26.94 -20.81 -9.23
C ASP A 71 28.30 -20.75 -9.96
N ILE A 72 28.30 -20.42 -11.26
CA ILE A 72 29.51 -20.41 -12.11
C ILE A 72 29.88 -18.98 -12.54
N ALA A 73 28.93 -18.04 -12.52
CA ALA A 73 29.14 -16.72 -13.11
C ALA A 73 29.91 -15.72 -12.23
N ASP A 74 30.13 -16.01 -10.93
CA ASP A 74 30.71 -15.05 -9.99
C ASP A 74 32.03 -15.49 -9.32
N SER A 75 32.63 -16.61 -9.72
CA SER A 75 33.91 -17.06 -9.13
C SER A 75 35.05 -16.97 -10.15
N SER A 76 35.81 -15.89 -10.10
CA SER A 76 37.10 -15.76 -10.81
C SER A 76 38.24 -16.56 -10.16
N ASN A 77 37.96 -17.44 -9.19
CA ASN A 77 38.96 -18.29 -8.53
C ASN A 77 38.52 -19.75 -8.54
N ALA A 78 39.34 -20.61 -9.15
CA ALA A 78 39.11 -22.05 -9.24
C ALA A 78 39.17 -22.77 -7.88
N ASP A 79 39.78 -22.16 -6.86
CA ASP A 79 39.92 -22.74 -5.51
C ASP A 79 38.64 -22.60 -4.65
N ASP A 80 37.77 -21.63 -4.94
CA ASP A 80 36.50 -21.45 -4.22
C ASP A 80 35.43 -22.46 -4.64
N LEU A 81 35.53 -23.04 -5.85
CA LEU A 81 34.60 -24.04 -6.35
C LEU A 81 34.67 -25.36 -5.55
N ASP A 82 35.87 -25.73 -5.09
CA ASP A 82 36.09 -26.93 -4.27
C ASP A 82 35.63 -26.70 -2.81
N TRP A 83 35.77 -25.47 -2.28
CA TRP A 83 35.23 -25.12 -0.96
C TRP A 83 33.69 -25.07 -0.94
N TYR A 84 33.06 -24.49 -1.97
CA TYR A 84 31.59 -24.40 -2.08
C TYR A 84 30.95 -25.79 -2.28
N THR A 85 31.59 -26.65 -3.08
CA THR A 85 31.17 -28.06 -3.26
C THR A 85 31.31 -28.87 -1.97
N ARG A 86 32.34 -28.60 -1.15
CA ARG A 86 32.51 -29.21 0.17
C ARG A 86 31.53 -28.65 1.22
N GLN A 87 31.12 -27.38 1.13
CA GLN A 87 30.09 -26.79 1.99
C GLN A 87 28.68 -27.29 1.66
N LEU A 88 28.34 -27.43 0.37
CA LEU A 88 27.09 -28.04 -0.09
C LEU A 88 26.94 -29.50 0.38
N ASN A 89 28.05 -30.26 0.43
CA ASN A 89 28.05 -31.63 0.96
C ASN A 89 28.01 -31.70 2.50
N ARG A 90 28.46 -30.66 3.21
CA ARG A 90 28.50 -30.62 4.69
C ARG A 90 27.23 -30.04 5.33
N GLN A 91 26.43 -29.24 4.63
CA GLN A 91 25.21 -28.60 5.16
C GLN A 91 23.91 -29.38 4.92
N SER A 92 23.98 -30.68 4.62
CA SER A 92 22.84 -31.57 4.33
C SER A 92 21.89 -31.89 5.52
N LYS A 93 21.75 -30.99 6.50
CA LYS A 93 20.84 -31.14 7.67
C LYS A 93 19.88 -29.96 7.92
N GLY A 94 19.62 -29.09 6.94
CA GLY A 94 18.60 -28.01 7.01
C GLY A 94 17.78 -27.89 5.72
N PRO A 95 16.55 -27.32 5.75
CA PRO A 95 15.50 -27.60 4.78
C PRO A 95 15.86 -27.07 3.39
N ARG A 96 15.87 -28.00 2.44
CA ARG A 96 16.28 -27.85 1.06
C ARG A 96 15.47 -26.77 0.33
N VAL A 97 16.16 -25.90 -0.39
CA VAL A 97 15.60 -25.30 -1.60
C VAL A 97 15.38 -26.45 -2.58
N LEU A 98 14.11 -26.87 -2.74
CA LEU A 98 13.69 -27.93 -3.65
C LEU A 98 14.11 -27.57 -5.09
N HIS A 99 15.22 -28.15 -5.55
CA HIS A 99 15.49 -28.28 -6.98
C HIS A 99 14.41 -29.20 -7.55
N LEU A 100 13.49 -28.64 -8.34
CA LEU A 100 12.41 -29.37 -9.00
C LEU A 100 12.98 -30.45 -9.94
N VAL A 101 13.02 -31.69 -9.47
CA VAL A 101 13.13 -32.89 -10.30
C VAL A 101 11.73 -33.17 -10.83
N GLY A 102 11.50 -32.97 -12.13
CA GLY A 102 10.21 -33.20 -12.78
C GLY A 102 10.37 -33.96 -14.10
N PRO A 103 9.30 -34.59 -14.61
CA PRO A 103 9.32 -35.25 -15.91
C PRO A 103 9.77 -34.27 -17.01
N HIS A 104 10.58 -34.72 -17.97
CA HIS A 104 11.14 -33.88 -19.05
C HIS A 104 10.07 -33.05 -19.77
N LEU A 105 8.90 -33.63 -19.97
CA LEU A 105 7.75 -32.99 -20.58
C LEU A 105 7.31 -31.72 -19.83
N LEU A 106 7.31 -31.72 -18.49
CA LEU A 106 6.88 -30.57 -17.71
C LEU A 106 7.73 -29.33 -18.03
N PHE A 107 9.04 -29.49 -18.23
CA PHE A 107 9.91 -28.38 -18.65
C PHE A 107 9.61 -27.91 -20.08
N VAL A 108 9.31 -28.84 -21.00
CA VAL A 108 8.92 -28.52 -22.37
C VAL A 108 7.62 -27.70 -22.36
N LEU A 109 6.59 -28.17 -21.66
CA LEU A 109 5.30 -27.49 -21.55
C LEU A 109 5.45 -26.10 -20.92
N ARG A 110 6.25 -25.98 -19.85
CA ARG A 110 6.50 -24.68 -19.20
C ARG A 110 7.18 -23.67 -20.11
N ALA A 111 8.10 -24.11 -20.97
CA ALA A 111 8.80 -23.23 -21.90
C ALA A 111 7.87 -22.57 -22.91
N ARG A 112 6.74 -23.22 -23.21
CA ARG A 112 5.73 -22.81 -24.20
C ARG A 112 4.60 -21.97 -23.63
N LEU A 113 4.49 -21.89 -22.30
CA LEU A 113 3.50 -21.04 -21.66
C LEU A 113 3.88 -19.56 -21.76
N PRO A 114 2.89 -18.65 -21.74
CA PRO A 114 3.13 -17.22 -21.74
C PRO A 114 4.09 -16.80 -20.63
N ARG A 115 4.98 -15.87 -20.96
CA ARG A 115 5.90 -15.25 -20.02
C ARG A 115 5.42 -13.85 -19.70
N ASP A 116 5.57 -13.46 -18.46
CA ASP A 116 5.40 -12.07 -18.06
C ASP A 116 6.55 -11.26 -18.70
N PRO A 117 6.27 -10.29 -19.59
CA PRO A 117 7.30 -9.47 -20.21
C PRO A 117 8.11 -8.65 -19.20
N ALA A 118 7.59 -8.42 -17.98
CA ALA A 118 8.30 -7.71 -16.93
C ALA A 118 9.29 -8.59 -16.14
N ALA A 119 9.32 -9.90 -16.38
CA ALA A 119 10.17 -10.82 -15.64
C ALA A 119 11.63 -10.78 -16.14
N THR A 120 12.54 -10.40 -15.25
CA THR A 120 13.95 -10.15 -15.58
C THR A 120 14.85 -11.38 -15.54
N ASN A 121 14.38 -12.54 -15.06
CA ASN A 121 15.27 -13.64 -14.63
C ASN A 121 14.91 -15.04 -15.18
N GLY A 122 14.84 -15.25 -16.50
CA GLY A 122 14.71 -16.61 -17.06
C GLY A 122 13.52 -17.41 -16.53
N GLU A 123 12.54 -16.74 -15.92
CA GLU A 123 11.36 -17.32 -15.32
C GLU A 123 10.43 -17.74 -16.45
N TYR A 124 10.15 -19.03 -16.54
CA TYR A 124 9.21 -19.61 -17.48
C TYR A 124 7.82 -19.75 -16.83
N ALA A 125 6.75 -19.72 -17.63
CA ALA A 125 5.37 -19.98 -17.20
C ALA A 125 4.87 -19.10 -16.03
N ASN A 126 5.36 -17.86 -15.94
CA ASN A 126 5.04 -16.91 -14.87
C ASN A 126 3.95 -15.89 -15.25
N GLY A 127 3.51 -15.85 -16.51
CA GLY A 127 2.38 -15.01 -16.94
C GLY A 127 1.03 -15.58 -16.51
N LEU A 128 -0.05 -14.81 -16.62
CA LEU A 128 -1.41 -15.38 -16.55
C LEU A 128 -1.69 -16.25 -17.78
N ALA A 129 -2.71 -17.11 -17.68
CA ALA A 129 -3.26 -17.75 -18.88
C ALA A 129 -3.71 -16.67 -19.88
N PRO A 130 -3.61 -16.83 -21.20
CA PRO A 130 -4.05 -15.80 -22.15
C PRO A 130 -5.58 -15.76 -22.28
N CYS A 131 -6.15 -14.64 -22.78
CA CYS A 131 -7.62 -14.48 -22.92
C CYS A 131 -8.15 -15.35 -24.05
N GLY A 132 -7.31 -15.57 -25.06
CA GLY A 132 -7.52 -16.54 -26.12
C GLY A 132 -6.42 -17.60 -26.08
N PRO A 133 -6.56 -18.67 -26.87
CA PRO A 133 -5.54 -19.70 -26.97
C PRO A 133 -4.21 -19.11 -27.43
N VAL A 134 -3.09 -19.59 -26.87
CA VAL A 134 -1.77 -19.38 -27.48
C VAL A 134 -1.81 -19.91 -28.93
N PRO A 135 -1.15 -19.27 -29.90
CA PRO A 135 -1.08 -19.81 -31.27
C PRO A 135 -0.65 -21.28 -31.23
N ASP A 136 -1.30 -22.11 -32.06
CA ASP A 136 -1.11 -23.56 -32.04
C ASP A 136 0.39 -23.92 -32.03
N ASP A 137 0.80 -24.63 -30.98
CA ASP A 137 2.16 -25.12 -30.86
C ASP A 137 2.34 -26.27 -31.85
N GLN A 138 3.44 -26.25 -32.61
CA GLN A 138 3.82 -27.34 -33.51
C GLN A 138 3.89 -28.71 -32.80
N LEU A 139 4.09 -28.74 -31.48
CA LEU A 139 4.23 -29.97 -30.70
C LEU A 139 2.90 -30.47 -30.09
N LEU A 140 1.94 -29.57 -29.84
CA LEU A 140 0.63 -29.90 -29.27
C LEU A 140 -0.48 -29.32 -30.15
N SER A 141 -0.44 -29.64 -31.45
CA SER A 141 -1.52 -29.23 -32.34
C SER A 141 -2.86 -29.84 -31.88
N ARG A 142 -3.95 -29.17 -32.25
CA ARG A 142 -5.31 -29.63 -31.97
C ARG A 142 -5.54 -31.08 -32.43
N GLU A 143 -5.06 -31.42 -33.62
CA GLU A 143 -5.14 -32.77 -34.19
C GLU A 143 -4.31 -33.76 -33.38
N TYR A 144 -3.08 -33.40 -33.00
CA TYR A 144 -2.24 -34.28 -32.21
C TYR A 144 -2.85 -34.58 -30.83
N VAL A 145 -3.40 -33.57 -30.16
CA VAL A 145 -4.08 -33.73 -28.87
C VAL A 145 -5.31 -34.65 -29.02
N LYS A 146 -6.13 -34.42 -30.05
CA LYS A 146 -7.41 -35.15 -30.24
C LYS A 146 -7.24 -36.56 -30.80
N GLU A 147 -6.43 -36.71 -31.84
CA GLU A 147 -6.32 -37.93 -32.64
C GLU A 147 -5.22 -38.86 -32.13
N CYS A 148 -4.20 -38.32 -31.45
CA CYS A 148 -3.07 -39.11 -30.95
C CYS A 148 -3.08 -39.22 -29.42
N LEU A 149 -2.95 -38.12 -28.68
CA LEU A 149 -2.70 -38.15 -27.22
C LEU A 149 -3.89 -38.70 -26.43
N PHE A 150 -5.07 -38.10 -26.62
CA PHE A 150 -6.31 -38.44 -25.92
C PHE A 150 -7.26 -39.30 -26.77
N SER A 151 -6.76 -39.89 -27.86
CA SER A 151 -7.49 -40.96 -28.53
C SER A 151 -7.68 -42.15 -27.57
N PRO A 152 -8.76 -42.95 -27.68
CA PRO A 152 -8.95 -44.13 -26.84
C PRO A 152 -7.78 -45.13 -26.88
N ARG A 153 -7.01 -45.14 -27.98
CA ARG A 153 -5.79 -45.96 -28.13
C ARG A 153 -4.50 -45.17 -27.92
N GLY A 154 -4.63 -43.88 -27.62
CA GLY A 154 -3.56 -42.94 -27.38
C GLY A 154 -2.73 -43.28 -26.14
N PRO A 155 -1.48 -42.79 -26.06
CA PRO A 155 -0.54 -43.19 -25.02
C PRO A 155 -0.98 -42.73 -23.62
N LEU A 156 -1.73 -41.63 -23.49
CA LEU A 156 -2.18 -41.13 -22.19
C LEU A 156 -3.35 -41.95 -21.61
N LEU A 157 -4.25 -42.46 -22.45
CA LEU A 157 -5.45 -43.18 -22.00
C LEU A 157 -5.29 -44.69 -22.00
N ARG A 158 -4.53 -45.26 -22.94
CA ARG A 158 -4.40 -46.73 -23.12
C ARG A 158 -3.98 -47.48 -21.87
N LYS A 159 -3.19 -46.85 -21.00
CA LYS A 159 -2.67 -47.44 -19.75
C LYS A 159 -3.16 -46.70 -18.49
N ALA A 160 -4.05 -45.72 -18.61
CA ALA A 160 -4.50 -44.91 -17.47
C ALA A 160 -5.18 -45.73 -16.35
N PRO A 161 -6.04 -46.73 -16.63
CA PRO A 161 -6.70 -47.51 -15.57
C PRO A 161 -5.73 -48.27 -14.66
N ALA A 162 -4.62 -48.78 -15.21
CA ALA A 162 -3.59 -49.50 -14.45
C ALA A 162 -2.75 -48.59 -13.55
N ASN A 163 -2.73 -47.28 -13.83
CA ASN A 163 -1.89 -46.30 -13.13
C ASN A 163 -2.59 -45.59 -11.96
N VAL A 164 -3.85 -45.91 -11.66
CA VAL A 164 -4.57 -45.32 -10.52
C VAL A 164 -3.83 -45.58 -9.21
N ARG A 165 -3.38 -46.82 -9.00
CA ARG A 165 -2.61 -47.20 -7.81
C ARG A 165 -1.30 -46.41 -7.69
N LEU A 166 -0.53 -46.32 -8.78
CA LEU A 166 0.72 -45.57 -8.84
C LEU A 166 0.49 -44.08 -8.56
N ALA A 167 -0.56 -43.48 -9.14
CA ALA A 167 -0.93 -42.10 -8.89
C ALA A 167 -1.29 -41.86 -7.41
N THR A 168 -2.09 -42.75 -6.81
CA THR A 168 -2.45 -42.69 -5.39
C THR A 168 -1.22 -42.81 -4.49
N GLU A 169 -0.35 -43.79 -4.73
CA GLU A 169 0.88 -44.00 -3.95
C GLU A 169 1.75 -42.72 -4.01
N LEU A 170 2.06 -42.22 -5.22
CA LEU A 170 2.91 -41.04 -5.40
C LEU A 170 2.30 -39.72 -4.87
N LEU A 171 0.98 -39.55 -4.96
CA LEU A 171 0.29 -38.37 -4.42
C LEU A 171 0.05 -38.48 -2.90
N SER A 172 0.14 -39.67 -2.31
CA SER A 172 -0.01 -39.88 -0.86
C SER A 172 1.31 -39.80 -0.11
N GLU A 173 2.41 -40.32 -0.67
CA GLU A 173 3.74 -40.28 -0.06
C GLU A 173 4.40 -38.89 -0.17
N GLY A 174 3.84 -38.02 -1.02
CA GLY A 174 4.46 -36.78 -1.45
C GLY A 174 5.67 -37.08 -2.34
N MET A 175 5.78 -36.44 -3.51
CA MET A 175 6.95 -36.65 -4.40
C MET A 175 8.24 -36.00 -3.84
N VAL A 176 8.43 -36.00 -2.52
CA VAL A 176 9.37 -35.16 -1.79
C VAL A 176 10.81 -35.64 -1.94
N ASP A 177 11.06 -36.89 -2.32
CA ASP A 177 12.43 -37.37 -2.55
C ASP A 177 12.45 -38.60 -3.45
N GLY A 178 12.77 -38.46 -4.74
CA GLY A 178 13.04 -39.67 -5.51
C GLY A 178 13.13 -39.55 -7.03
N VAL A 179 14.36 -39.49 -7.50
CA VAL A 179 14.82 -40.23 -8.69
C VAL A 179 14.69 -41.77 -8.49
N GLY A 180 14.09 -42.24 -7.38
CA GLY A 180 14.23 -43.61 -6.84
C GLY A 180 13.32 -44.70 -7.43
N PRO A 181 12.03 -44.48 -7.75
CA PRO A 181 11.19 -45.54 -8.30
C PRO A 181 11.02 -45.50 -9.82
N PHE A 182 11.09 -44.30 -10.44
CA PHE A 182 10.71 -44.11 -11.84
C PHE A 182 11.64 -44.77 -12.87
N ASP A 183 12.92 -44.96 -12.55
CA ASP A 183 13.88 -45.60 -13.46
C ASP A 183 13.79 -47.13 -13.44
N LYS A 184 13.28 -47.73 -12.35
CA LYS A 184 13.19 -49.19 -12.22
C LYS A 184 12.07 -49.81 -13.07
N GLU A 185 10.96 -49.09 -13.30
CA GLU A 185 9.90 -49.56 -14.20
C GLU A 185 10.24 -49.35 -15.70
N VAL A 186 11.09 -48.37 -16.02
CA VAL A 186 11.51 -48.12 -17.42
C VAL A 186 12.35 -49.28 -17.96
N ALA A 187 13.11 -49.95 -17.10
CA ALA A 187 13.89 -51.13 -17.47
C ALA A 187 13.03 -52.32 -17.97
N GLY A 188 11.72 -52.34 -17.69
CA GLY A 188 10.80 -53.37 -18.15
C GLY A 188 10.07 -53.07 -19.47
N TYR A 189 10.15 -51.84 -19.99
CA TYR A 189 9.45 -51.45 -21.22
C TYR A 189 10.34 -51.69 -22.45
N SER A 190 10.18 -52.85 -23.09
CA SER A 190 10.80 -53.18 -24.38
C SER A 190 10.44 -52.14 -25.46
N ALA A 191 11.47 -51.56 -26.07
CA ALA A 191 11.39 -50.56 -27.12
C ALA A 191 10.80 -51.15 -28.43
N THR A 192 9.54 -50.85 -28.77
CA THR A 192 8.80 -51.38 -29.94
C THR A 192 8.43 -50.33 -31.01
N THR A 193 9.41 -49.75 -31.73
CA THR A 193 9.51 -48.44 -32.49
C THR A 193 8.23 -47.77 -33.06
N GLY A 194 7.68 -46.75 -32.40
CA GLY A 194 6.40 -46.14 -32.71
C GLY A 194 6.21 -44.82 -31.96
N PRO A 195 5.56 -43.82 -32.57
CA PRO A 195 5.38 -42.50 -31.98
C PRO A 195 4.50 -42.60 -30.73
N GLY A 196 5.06 -42.32 -29.56
CA GLY A 196 4.26 -42.12 -28.33
C GLY A 196 4.75 -42.73 -27.03
N TRP A 197 5.87 -43.44 -26.94
CA TRP A 197 6.23 -44.13 -25.68
C TRP A 197 6.86 -43.27 -24.61
N TRP A 198 7.26 -42.06 -24.94
CA TRP A 198 7.79 -41.14 -23.95
C TRP A 198 6.66 -40.54 -23.10
N TRP A 199 5.41 -40.61 -23.58
CA TRP A 199 4.22 -40.21 -22.84
C TRP A 199 3.81 -41.28 -21.83
N ARG A 200 3.65 -40.87 -20.58
CA ARG A 200 3.17 -41.70 -19.48
C ARG A 200 1.78 -41.25 -19.04
N PRO A 201 0.83 -42.17 -18.74
CA PRO A 201 -0.46 -41.77 -18.19
C PRO A 201 -0.36 -40.97 -16.89
N PHE A 202 0.66 -41.23 -16.07
CA PHE A 202 1.02 -40.39 -14.92
C PHE A 202 2.52 -40.09 -14.97
N PRO A 203 2.98 -38.84 -14.77
CA PRO A 203 2.20 -37.62 -14.49
C PRO A 203 1.76 -36.83 -15.76
N ASP A 204 2.15 -37.26 -16.95
CA ASP A 204 2.09 -36.41 -18.15
C ASP A 204 0.67 -36.01 -18.55
N LEU A 205 -0.31 -36.88 -18.36
CA LEU A 205 -1.73 -36.59 -18.60
C LEU A 205 -2.18 -35.34 -17.83
N PHE A 206 -1.84 -35.26 -16.55
CA PHE A 206 -2.19 -34.12 -15.70
C PHE A 206 -1.42 -32.87 -16.11
N CYS A 207 -0.13 -33.00 -16.44
CA CYS A 207 0.69 -31.90 -16.95
C CYS A 207 0.11 -31.30 -18.25
N VAL A 208 -0.39 -32.14 -19.17
CA VAL A 208 -1.03 -31.68 -20.41
C VAL A 208 -2.34 -30.97 -20.13
N VAL A 209 -3.19 -31.50 -19.25
CA VAL A 209 -4.43 -30.83 -18.86
C VAL A 209 -4.15 -29.46 -18.24
N ILE A 210 -3.18 -29.38 -17.31
CA ILE A 210 -2.73 -28.13 -16.71
C ILE A 210 -2.18 -27.19 -17.79
N PHE A 211 -1.43 -27.70 -18.77
CA PHE A 211 -0.95 -26.90 -19.90
C PHE A 211 -2.09 -26.30 -20.71
N LEU A 212 -3.10 -27.09 -21.09
CA LEU A 212 -4.22 -26.62 -21.90
C LEU A 212 -5.01 -25.51 -21.19
N LEU A 213 -5.20 -25.64 -19.87
CA LEU A 213 -5.76 -24.59 -19.02
C LEU A 213 -4.89 -23.33 -19.07
N ARG A 214 -3.59 -23.47 -18.82
CA ARG A 214 -2.62 -22.36 -18.74
C ARG A 214 -2.35 -21.68 -20.09
N ALA A 215 -2.53 -22.40 -21.19
CA ALA A 215 -2.38 -21.90 -22.54
C ALA A 215 -3.70 -21.33 -23.11
N GLY A 216 -4.79 -21.36 -22.35
CA GLY A 216 -6.09 -20.83 -22.79
C GLY A 216 -6.77 -21.65 -23.89
N HIS A 217 -6.36 -22.90 -24.12
CA HIS A 217 -6.99 -23.80 -25.10
C HIS A 217 -8.23 -24.50 -24.50
N LEU A 218 -9.27 -23.73 -24.21
CA LEU A 218 -10.45 -24.19 -23.48
C LEU A 218 -11.20 -25.34 -24.19
N ASP A 219 -11.29 -25.31 -25.52
CA ASP A 219 -11.91 -26.40 -26.30
C ASP A 219 -11.15 -27.73 -26.14
N LEU A 220 -9.82 -27.66 -26.11
CA LEU A 220 -8.95 -28.83 -25.95
C LEU A 220 -8.96 -29.31 -24.50
N LEU A 221 -9.07 -28.39 -23.54
CA LEU A 221 -9.25 -28.70 -22.13
C LEU A 221 -10.56 -29.48 -21.91
N ASP A 222 -11.70 -28.97 -22.41
CA ASP A 222 -13.00 -29.66 -22.34
C ASP A 222 -12.91 -31.05 -22.99
N PHE A 223 -12.36 -31.13 -24.20
CA PHE A 223 -12.17 -32.41 -24.89
C PHE A 223 -11.33 -33.39 -24.07
N ALA A 224 -10.14 -32.97 -23.60
CA ALA A 224 -9.24 -33.83 -22.85
C ALA A 224 -9.89 -34.34 -21.56
N LEU A 225 -10.55 -33.45 -20.80
CA LEU A 225 -11.25 -33.82 -19.57
C LEU A 225 -12.39 -34.81 -19.83
N ARG A 226 -13.18 -34.63 -20.90
CA ARG A 226 -14.22 -35.60 -21.29
C ARG A 226 -13.63 -36.97 -21.65
N GLN A 227 -12.51 -37.00 -22.36
CA GLN A 227 -11.85 -38.27 -22.71
C GLN A 227 -11.31 -38.99 -21.46
N ILE A 228 -10.71 -38.25 -20.53
CA ILE A 228 -10.25 -38.85 -19.27
C ILE A 228 -11.45 -39.35 -18.45
N LEU A 229 -12.55 -38.60 -18.40
CA LEU A 229 -13.76 -39.01 -17.68
C LEU A 229 -14.39 -40.27 -18.29
N ALA A 230 -14.38 -40.40 -19.62
CA ALA A 230 -14.92 -41.56 -20.32
C ALA A 230 -14.07 -42.82 -20.18
N HIS A 231 -12.73 -42.67 -20.14
CA HIS A 231 -11.81 -43.81 -20.24
C HIS A 231 -11.00 -44.11 -18.98
N ALA A 232 -10.85 -43.15 -18.08
CA ALA A 232 -10.09 -43.28 -16.84
C ALA A 232 -10.65 -42.39 -15.69
N PRO A 233 -11.95 -42.48 -15.36
CA PRO A 233 -12.57 -41.61 -14.36
C PRO A 233 -11.92 -41.71 -12.99
N ASN A 234 -11.49 -42.91 -12.59
CA ASN A 234 -10.82 -43.15 -11.31
C ASN A 234 -9.51 -42.38 -11.15
N LEU A 235 -8.84 -42.01 -12.26
CA LEU A 235 -7.62 -41.21 -12.22
C LEU A 235 -7.91 -39.77 -11.76
N LEU A 236 -9.07 -39.23 -12.14
CA LEU A 236 -9.50 -37.87 -11.75
C LEU A 236 -9.96 -37.83 -10.28
N LEU A 237 -10.42 -38.97 -9.76
CA LEU A 237 -10.87 -39.15 -8.38
C LEU A 237 -9.73 -39.51 -7.42
N VAL A 238 -8.49 -39.61 -7.90
CA VAL A 238 -7.34 -39.81 -7.00
C VAL A 238 -7.28 -38.64 -6.02
N GLU A 239 -7.21 -39.00 -4.74
CA GLU A 239 -7.21 -38.07 -3.63
C GLU A 239 -5.77 -37.80 -3.20
N ALA A 240 -5.36 -36.53 -3.25
CA ALA A 240 -4.12 -36.11 -2.63
C ALA A 240 -4.39 -35.63 -1.20
N GLN A 241 -3.49 -35.99 -0.27
CA GLN A 241 -3.58 -35.56 1.13
C GLN A 241 -3.50 -34.04 1.29
N THR A 242 -2.74 -33.37 0.42
CA THR A 242 -2.59 -31.90 0.43
C THR A 242 -2.61 -31.32 -0.97
N ILE A 243 -3.03 -30.06 -1.11
CA ILE A 243 -2.97 -29.33 -2.38
C ILE A 243 -1.52 -29.17 -2.89
N GLN A 244 -0.55 -29.25 -1.97
CA GLN A 244 0.87 -29.14 -2.31
C GLN A 244 1.31 -30.28 -3.24
N ASN A 245 0.76 -31.48 -3.06
CA ASN A 245 1.11 -32.64 -3.89
C ASN A 245 0.66 -32.44 -5.35
N TRP A 246 -0.54 -31.88 -5.56
CA TRP A 246 -0.97 -31.46 -6.90
C TRP A 246 -0.14 -30.29 -7.45
N SER A 247 0.26 -29.35 -6.59
CA SER A 247 1.07 -28.20 -7.01
C SER A 247 2.44 -28.58 -7.59
N LEU A 248 2.97 -29.77 -7.28
CA LEU A 248 4.20 -30.29 -7.87
C LEU A 248 4.07 -30.57 -9.37
N LEU A 249 2.86 -30.90 -9.82
CA LEU A 249 2.51 -31.07 -11.24
C LEU A 249 2.20 -29.73 -11.92
N CYS A 250 2.07 -28.65 -11.14
CA CYS A 250 1.72 -27.36 -11.67
C CYS A 250 2.82 -26.80 -12.57
N LEU A 251 2.43 -26.33 -13.74
CA LEU A 251 3.34 -25.66 -14.67
C LEU A 251 3.65 -24.22 -14.23
N ASP A 252 2.89 -23.70 -13.27
CA ASP A 252 3.04 -22.35 -12.74
C ASP A 252 4.32 -22.19 -11.90
N ASN A 253 5.09 -21.16 -12.24
CA ASN A 253 6.31 -20.80 -11.53
C ASN A 253 6.20 -19.46 -10.77
N ARG A 254 5.02 -18.82 -10.76
CA ARG A 254 4.80 -17.59 -10.00
C ARG A 254 5.04 -17.85 -8.52
N LYS A 255 5.95 -17.07 -7.92
CA LYS A 255 6.26 -17.14 -6.49
C LYS A 255 4.99 -16.96 -5.65
N SER A 256 4.11 -16.06 -6.05
CA SER A 256 2.82 -15.80 -5.37
C SER A 256 1.96 -17.06 -5.29
N ASN A 257 1.78 -17.79 -6.39
CA ASN A 257 0.95 -19.01 -6.43
C ASN A 257 1.59 -20.17 -5.67
N ARG A 258 2.91 -20.31 -5.72
CA ARG A 258 3.62 -21.30 -4.90
C ARG A 258 3.48 -21.02 -3.41
N SER A 259 3.73 -19.77 -3.00
CA SER A 259 3.51 -19.34 -1.62
C SER A 259 2.07 -19.56 -1.20
N TYR A 260 1.10 -19.31 -2.09
CA TYR A 260 -0.31 -19.60 -1.86
C TYR A 260 -0.56 -21.09 -1.60
N PHE A 261 -0.06 -22.00 -2.43
CA PHE A 261 -0.27 -23.45 -2.23
C PHE A 261 0.39 -23.95 -0.95
N THR A 262 1.58 -23.44 -0.61
CA THR A 262 2.26 -23.73 0.66
C THR A 262 1.45 -23.24 1.86
N LEU A 263 0.92 -22.01 1.80
CA LEU A 263 0.10 -21.46 2.88
C LEU A 263 -1.22 -22.23 3.03
N LEU A 264 -1.86 -22.59 1.93
CA LEU A 264 -3.09 -23.39 1.94
C LEU A 264 -2.84 -24.78 2.54
N ALA A 265 -1.76 -25.46 2.13
CA ALA A 265 -1.36 -26.73 2.73
C ALA A 265 -1.10 -26.61 4.24
N HIS A 266 -0.40 -25.56 4.66
CA HIS A 266 -0.13 -25.30 6.09
C HIS A 266 -1.40 -25.04 6.90
N HIS A 267 -2.36 -24.31 6.34
CA HIS A 267 -3.64 -24.05 6.98
C HIS A 267 -4.50 -25.31 7.08
N ILE A 268 -4.56 -26.10 6.00
CA ILE A 268 -5.27 -27.39 5.98
C ILE A 268 -4.67 -28.33 7.04
N ASN A 269 -3.34 -28.44 7.11
CA ASN A 269 -2.65 -29.30 8.07
C ASN A 269 -2.83 -28.89 9.55
N ARG A 270 -3.13 -27.62 9.82
CA ARG A 270 -3.37 -27.10 11.17
C ARG A 270 -4.84 -27.17 11.60
N SER A 271 -5.77 -27.38 10.67
CA SER A 271 -7.18 -27.52 10.99
C SER A 271 -7.41 -28.86 11.69
N THR A 272 -8.16 -28.84 12.80
CA THR A 272 -8.59 -30.07 13.49
C THR A 272 -9.71 -30.79 12.75
N ALA A 273 -10.28 -30.16 11.72
CA ALA A 273 -11.24 -30.82 10.84
C ALA A 273 -10.54 -31.94 10.04
N PRO A 274 -11.20 -33.09 9.82
CA PRO A 274 -10.65 -34.14 8.97
C PRO A 274 -10.21 -33.54 7.64
N LEU A 275 -8.95 -33.77 7.27
CA LEU A 275 -8.34 -33.25 6.04
C LEU A 275 -9.21 -33.67 4.86
N ALA A 276 -9.95 -32.73 4.28
CA ALA A 276 -10.65 -32.99 3.03
C ALA A 276 -9.56 -33.24 1.98
N SER A 277 -9.44 -34.49 1.55
CA SER A 277 -8.60 -34.85 0.43
C SER A 277 -9.01 -34.03 -0.78
N ILE A 278 -8.01 -33.59 -1.55
CA ILE A 278 -8.24 -32.76 -2.73
C ILE A 278 -8.10 -33.64 -3.95
N THR A 279 -9.17 -33.74 -4.74
CA THR A 279 -9.14 -34.42 -6.03
C THR A 279 -8.63 -33.49 -7.13
N PHE A 280 -8.27 -34.05 -8.28
CA PHE A 280 -7.73 -33.28 -9.39
C PHE A 280 -8.70 -32.19 -9.92
N PRO A 281 -10.02 -32.44 -10.08
CA PRO A 281 -10.97 -31.39 -10.46
C PRO A 281 -10.98 -30.18 -9.53
N PHE A 282 -10.90 -30.38 -8.22
CA PHE A 282 -10.83 -29.28 -7.25
C PHE A 282 -9.54 -28.48 -7.38
N PHE A 283 -8.42 -29.17 -7.62
CA PHE A 283 -7.15 -28.51 -7.90
C PHE A 283 -7.21 -27.67 -9.19
N LEU A 284 -7.79 -28.20 -10.26
CA LEU A 284 -7.97 -27.46 -11.51
C LEU A 284 -8.88 -26.24 -11.34
N ALA A 285 -9.99 -26.38 -10.61
CA ALA A 285 -10.89 -25.26 -10.31
C ALA A 285 -10.15 -24.16 -9.52
N THR A 286 -9.32 -24.55 -8.56
CA THR A 286 -8.46 -23.63 -7.81
C THR A 286 -7.46 -22.93 -8.74
N LEU A 287 -6.82 -23.66 -9.65
CA LEU A 287 -5.88 -23.09 -10.61
C LEU A 287 -6.56 -22.12 -11.59
N ALA A 288 -7.76 -22.45 -12.08
CA ALA A 288 -8.55 -21.57 -12.94
C ALA A 288 -8.88 -20.24 -12.25
N LEU A 289 -9.20 -20.28 -10.95
CA LEU A 289 -9.42 -19.09 -10.13
C LEU A 289 -8.15 -18.26 -9.91
N LEU A 290 -6.99 -18.90 -9.72
CA LEU A 290 -5.69 -18.21 -9.64
C LEU A 290 -5.22 -17.61 -10.99
N ASP A 291 -5.78 -18.11 -12.10
CA ASP A 291 -5.57 -17.59 -13.45
C ASP A 291 -6.60 -16.58 -13.91
N TYR A 292 -7.61 -16.35 -13.08
CA TYR A 292 -8.75 -15.49 -13.38
C TYR A 292 -9.46 -15.89 -14.67
N SER A 293 -9.49 -17.19 -14.95
CA SER A 293 -10.17 -17.75 -16.11
C SER A 293 -11.50 -18.32 -15.68
N LEU A 294 -12.52 -17.46 -15.59
CA LEU A 294 -13.89 -17.88 -15.36
C LEU A 294 -14.36 -18.91 -16.42
N PRO A 295 -14.05 -18.74 -17.72
CA PRO A 295 -14.40 -19.75 -18.72
C PRO A 295 -13.79 -21.14 -18.46
N ALA A 296 -12.53 -21.21 -17.96
CA ALA A 296 -11.94 -22.49 -17.59
C ALA A 296 -12.63 -23.10 -16.36
N LEU A 297 -12.98 -22.26 -15.38
CA LEU A 297 -13.74 -22.69 -14.20
C LEU A 297 -15.10 -23.26 -14.61
N ASP A 298 -15.80 -22.63 -15.55
CA ASP A 298 -17.10 -23.08 -16.05
C ASP A 298 -17.00 -24.46 -16.75
N VAL A 299 -15.96 -24.67 -17.57
CA VAL A 299 -15.68 -25.99 -18.17
C VAL A 299 -15.47 -27.05 -17.08
N ILE A 300 -14.65 -26.77 -16.08
CA ILE A 300 -14.33 -27.74 -15.01
C ILE A 300 -15.58 -28.01 -14.16
N THR A 301 -16.25 -26.97 -13.68
CA THR A 301 -17.41 -27.11 -12.79
C THR A 301 -18.59 -27.81 -13.48
N SER A 302 -18.83 -27.52 -14.76
CA SER A 302 -19.88 -28.20 -15.54
C SER A 302 -19.56 -29.67 -15.82
N LEU A 303 -18.31 -30.02 -16.15
CA LEU A 303 -17.92 -31.41 -16.44
C LEU A 303 -17.97 -32.31 -15.20
N PHE A 304 -17.61 -31.77 -14.04
CA PHE A 304 -17.50 -32.53 -12.79
C PHE A 304 -18.69 -32.31 -11.84
N ASN A 305 -19.71 -31.57 -12.26
CA ASN A 305 -20.85 -31.17 -11.43
C ASN A 305 -20.42 -30.54 -10.09
N LEU A 306 -19.36 -29.73 -10.11
CA LEU A 306 -18.87 -29.05 -8.90
C LEU A 306 -19.75 -27.83 -8.64
N GLY A 307 -20.41 -27.81 -7.49
CA GLY A 307 -21.10 -26.64 -7.02
C GLY A 307 -20.11 -25.53 -6.64
N PRO A 308 -20.51 -24.25 -6.74
CA PRO A 308 -19.69 -23.14 -6.26
C PRO A 308 -19.25 -23.32 -4.81
N ASN A 309 -20.13 -23.84 -3.94
CA ASN A 309 -19.81 -24.14 -2.55
C ASN A 309 -18.71 -25.20 -2.39
N ASP A 310 -18.61 -26.17 -3.31
CA ASP A 310 -17.60 -27.23 -3.25
C ASP A 310 -16.22 -26.65 -3.57
N VAL A 311 -16.14 -25.84 -4.63
CA VAL A 311 -14.92 -25.11 -5.00
C VAL A 311 -14.51 -24.16 -3.87
N LEU A 312 -15.47 -23.42 -3.30
CA LEU A 312 -15.25 -22.51 -2.18
C LEU A 312 -14.84 -23.22 -0.89
N ALA A 313 -15.28 -24.45 -0.64
CA ALA A 313 -14.90 -25.20 0.55
C ALA A 313 -13.41 -25.61 0.53
N VAL A 314 -12.86 -25.88 -0.66
CA VAL A 314 -11.43 -26.21 -0.83
C VAL A 314 -10.54 -24.96 -0.71
N ILE A 315 -11.05 -23.86 -1.24
CA ILE A 315 -10.36 -22.57 -1.36
C ILE A 315 -10.45 -21.80 -0.04
N ASN A 316 -11.59 -21.86 0.64
CA ASN A 316 -11.83 -21.24 1.93
C ASN A 316 -12.29 -22.31 2.93
N PRO A 317 -11.41 -23.26 3.32
CA PRO A 317 -11.75 -24.27 4.30
C PRO A 317 -12.17 -23.54 5.57
N ARG A 318 -13.43 -23.70 5.96
CA ARG A 318 -14.10 -22.97 7.05
C ARG A 318 -13.36 -23.10 8.37
N ILE A 319 -12.31 -22.31 8.55
CA ILE A 319 -11.84 -21.93 9.87
C ILE A 319 -12.75 -20.77 10.26
N ALA A 320 -13.38 -20.87 11.42
CA ALA A 320 -14.35 -19.92 11.99
C ALA A 320 -13.74 -18.54 12.33
N LEU A 321 -12.92 -17.99 11.43
CA LEU A 321 -12.31 -16.69 11.53
C LEU A 321 -12.99 -15.79 10.49
N PRO A 322 -13.59 -14.66 10.89
CA PRO A 322 -14.21 -13.69 9.98
C PRO A 322 -13.21 -13.02 9.00
N TYR A 323 -11.94 -13.40 9.07
CA TYR A 323 -10.87 -12.98 8.17
C TYR A 323 -10.16 -14.22 7.66
N SER A 324 -10.62 -14.78 6.56
CA SER A 324 -9.89 -15.86 5.89
C SER A 324 -8.66 -15.22 5.23
N PRO A 325 -7.42 -15.50 5.70
CA PRO A 325 -6.19 -14.93 5.12
C PRO A 325 -6.06 -15.28 3.63
N PHE A 326 -6.75 -16.32 3.22
CA PHE A 326 -6.88 -16.79 1.87
C PHE A 326 -7.55 -15.78 0.93
N SER A 327 -8.68 -15.23 1.37
CA SER A 327 -9.48 -14.27 0.59
C SER A 327 -8.69 -12.98 0.34
N SER A 328 -7.94 -12.53 1.35
CA SER A 328 -6.99 -11.43 1.22
C SER A 328 -5.78 -11.77 0.34
N LEU A 329 -5.32 -13.01 0.30
CA LEU A 329 -4.17 -13.40 -0.53
C LEU A 329 -4.56 -13.50 -2.00
N LEU A 330 -5.75 -14.04 -2.29
CA LEU A 330 -6.32 -14.03 -3.64
C LEU A 330 -6.50 -12.58 -4.09
N LEU A 331 -7.06 -11.68 -3.27
CA LEU A 331 -7.19 -10.26 -3.61
C LEU A 331 -5.85 -9.51 -3.75
N GLN A 332 -4.87 -9.85 -2.91
CA GLN A 332 -3.52 -9.29 -3.02
C GLN A 332 -2.85 -9.74 -4.32
N GLN A 333 -3.12 -10.96 -4.79
CA GLN A 333 -2.69 -11.43 -6.10
C GLN A 333 -3.48 -10.76 -7.23
N LEU A 334 -4.80 -10.65 -7.10
CA LEU A 334 -5.70 -10.00 -8.07
C LEU A 334 -5.24 -8.57 -8.39
N ALA A 335 -4.73 -7.88 -7.37
CA ALA A 335 -4.12 -6.55 -7.48
C ALA A 335 -2.75 -6.46 -8.16
N GLN A 336 -2.03 -7.58 -8.28
CA GLN A 336 -0.75 -7.63 -8.98
C GLN A 336 -0.95 -7.71 -10.50
N HIS A 337 -2.15 -8.05 -10.95
CA HIS A 337 -2.46 -8.24 -12.36
C HIS A 337 -3.17 -7.03 -12.96
N SER A 338 -2.90 -6.77 -14.24
CA SER A 338 -3.25 -5.51 -14.89
C SER A 338 -4.60 -5.49 -15.62
N ASP A 339 -5.38 -6.59 -15.61
CA ASP A 339 -6.55 -6.76 -16.48
C ASP A 339 -7.88 -6.79 -15.69
N PRO A 340 -8.63 -5.68 -15.65
CA PRO A 340 -9.91 -5.62 -14.95
C PRO A 340 -10.99 -6.53 -15.57
N HIS A 341 -10.90 -6.85 -16.86
CA HIS A 341 -11.90 -7.66 -17.57
C HIS A 341 -11.96 -9.11 -17.09
N ARG A 342 -10.87 -9.62 -16.51
CA ARG A 342 -10.83 -10.97 -15.93
C ARG A 342 -11.14 -10.97 -14.44
N LEU A 343 -10.64 -9.94 -13.77
CA LEU A 343 -10.78 -9.77 -12.34
C LEU A 343 -12.25 -9.61 -11.94
N ILE A 344 -12.97 -8.70 -12.60
CA ILE A 344 -14.35 -8.36 -12.23
C ILE A 344 -15.29 -9.58 -12.34
N PRO A 345 -15.29 -10.37 -13.43
CA PRO A 345 -16.14 -11.56 -13.51
C PRO A 345 -15.87 -12.58 -12.41
N ILE A 346 -14.61 -12.77 -12.01
CA ILE A 346 -14.26 -13.68 -10.90
C ILE A 346 -14.84 -13.13 -9.59
N VAL A 347 -14.64 -11.85 -9.31
CA VAL A 347 -15.18 -11.21 -8.11
C VAL A 347 -16.72 -11.28 -8.07
N GLN A 348 -17.37 -11.06 -9.21
CA GLN A 348 -18.81 -11.23 -9.37
C GLN A 348 -19.24 -12.68 -9.17
N TRP A 349 -18.48 -13.66 -9.67
CA TRP A 349 -18.75 -15.08 -9.44
C TRP A 349 -18.76 -15.42 -7.95
N PHE A 350 -17.78 -14.96 -7.17
CA PHE A 350 -17.78 -15.15 -5.71
C PHE A 350 -18.97 -14.45 -5.03
N THR A 351 -19.28 -13.22 -5.44
CA THR A 351 -20.41 -12.43 -4.91
C THR A 351 -21.74 -13.13 -5.16
N ASN A 352 -21.98 -13.57 -6.38
CA ASN A 352 -23.21 -14.27 -6.81
C ASN A 352 -23.38 -15.59 -6.05
N ASN A 353 -22.28 -16.23 -5.66
CA ASN A 353 -22.26 -17.47 -4.90
C ASN A 353 -22.18 -17.26 -3.37
N LYS A 354 -22.49 -16.05 -2.89
CA LYS A 354 -22.56 -15.69 -1.45
C LYS A 354 -21.26 -15.96 -0.69
N SER A 355 -20.12 -15.85 -1.38
CA SER A 355 -18.81 -15.99 -0.79
C SER A 355 -18.19 -14.62 -0.51
N SER A 356 -17.71 -14.42 0.72
CA SER A 356 -17.02 -13.18 1.07
C SER A 356 -15.56 -13.26 0.64
N LEU A 357 -15.24 -12.63 -0.49
CA LEU A 357 -13.86 -12.46 -0.98
C LEU A 357 -13.03 -11.50 -0.09
N SER A 358 -13.68 -10.62 0.66
CA SER A 358 -13.14 -9.83 1.76
C SER A 358 -14.21 -8.89 2.28
N THR A 359 -13.85 -8.03 3.23
CA THR A 359 -14.61 -6.81 3.51
C THR A 359 -14.26 -5.75 2.45
N PRO A 360 -15.24 -5.21 1.72
CA PRO A 360 -15.00 -4.12 0.77
C PRO A 360 -14.32 -2.91 1.47
N PRO A 361 -13.56 -2.08 0.74
CA PRO A 361 -13.40 -2.10 -0.73
C PRO A 361 -12.27 -3.03 -1.21
N ILE A 362 -12.51 -3.76 -2.29
CA ILE A 362 -11.55 -4.59 -3.02
C ILE A 362 -10.60 -3.71 -3.84
N ALA A 363 -11.08 -2.57 -4.37
CA ALA A 363 -10.31 -1.63 -5.15
C ALA A 363 -9.02 -1.17 -4.45
N ARG A 364 -8.98 -1.14 -3.11
CA ARG A 364 -7.79 -0.76 -2.32
C ARG A 364 -6.53 -1.56 -2.63
N TYR A 365 -6.69 -2.77 -3.16
CA TYR A 365 -5.56 -3.60 -3.51
C TYR A 365 -4.95 -3.19 -4.88
N ALA A 366 -5.72 -2.55 -5.76
CA ALA A 366 -5.30 -2.23 -7.13
C ALA A 366 -3.99 -1.42 -7.19
N LYS A 367 -3.12 -1.78 -8.14
CA LYS A 367 -1.86 -1.07 -8.41
C LYS A 367 -1.96 -0.03 -9.51
N SER A 368 -3.01 -0.06 -10.33
CA SER A 368 -3.25 0.94 -11.39
C SER A 368 -4.59 1.65 -11.16
N VAL A 369 -4.68 2.88 -11.69
CA VAL A 369 -5.87 3.72 -11.60
C VAL A 369 -7.04 3.08 -12.32
N ASP A 370 -6.83 2.56 -13.53
CA ASP A 370 -7.88 1.95 -14.34
C ASP A 370 -8.53 0.76 -13.64
N ILE A 371 -7.73 -0.08 -12.98
CA ILE A 371 -8.22 -1.24 -12.23
C ILE A 371 -8.94 -0.79 -10.97
N PHE A 372 -8.38 0.19 -10.25
CA PHE A 372 -9.01 0.76 -9.07
C PHE A 372 -10.41 1.29 -9.42
N VAL A 373 -10.52 2.13 -10.45
CA VAL A 373 -11.79 2.73 -10.90
C VAL A 373 -12.76 1.63 -11.34
N SER A 374 -12.29 0.68 -12.14
CA SER A 374 -13.14 -0.40 -12.64
C SER A 374 -13.70 -1.27 -11.51
N LEU A 375 -12.86 -1.65 -10.53
CA LEU A 375 -13.28 -2.38 -9.33
C LEU A 375 -14.23 -1.55 -8.47
N LEU A 376 -13.92 -0.27 -8.25
CA LEU A 376 -14.72 0.60 -7.41
C LEU A 376 -16.14 0.75 -7.98
N VAL A 377 -16.25 1.06 -9.28
CA VAL A 377 -17.54 1.29 -9.96
C VAL A 377 -18.34 0.01 -10.13
N GLN A 378 -17.71 -1.07 -10.60
CA GLN A 378 -18.44 -2.27 -11.00
C GLN A 378 -18.64 -3.28 -9.87
N VAL A 379 -17.90 -3.14 -8.77
CA VAL A 379 -17.94 -4.10 -7.65
C VAL A 379 -18.23 -3.39 -6.33
N ASP A 380 -17.32 -2.54 -5.85
CA ASP A 380 -17.37 -2.07 -4.46
C ASP A 380 -18.57 -1.15 -4.19
N LEU A 381 -18.84 -0.18 -5.06
CA LEU A 381 -19.97 0.75 -4.90
C LEU A 381 -21.32 0.02 -4.95
N PRO A 382 -21.61 -0.88 -5.91
CA PRO A 382 -22.81 -1.71 -5.89
C PRO A 382 -22.94 -2.55 -4.62
N GLN A 383 -21.84 -3.16 -4.16
CA GLN A 383 -21.85 -3.98 -2.94
C GLN A 383 -22.16 -3.14 -1.69
N ILE A 384 -21.54 -1.97 -1.53
CA ILE A 384 -21.79 -1.09 -0.38
C ILE A 384 -23.22 -0.54 -0.42
N ALA A 385 -23.75 -0.21 -1.60
CA ALA A 385 -25.14 0.20 -1.77
C ALA A 385 -26.11 -0.92 -1.34
N ALA A 386 -25.88 -2.15 -1.82
CA ALA A 386 -26.71 -3.30 -1.47
C ALA A 386 -26.63 -3.66 0.04
N GLU A 387 -25.44 -3.57 0.67
CA GLU A 387 -25.29 -3.74 2.13
C GLU A 387 -26.08 -2.68 2.91
N PHE A 388 -26.12 -1.45 2.42
CA PHE A 388 -26.88 -0.37 3.04
C PHE A 388 -28.39 -0.61 2.96
N ASP A 389 -28.91 -0.93 1.78
CA ASP A 389 -30.34 -1.21 1.59
C ASP A 389 -30.81 -2.38 2.45
N ALA A 390 -29.94 -3.38 2.65
CA ALA A 390 -30.25 -4.56 3.48
C ALA A 390 -30.16 -4.29 5.00
N SER A 391 -29.25 -3.41 5.46
CA SER A 391 -28.96 -3.23 6.89
C SER A 391 -29.52 -1.95 7.51
N GLY A 392 -29.91 -0.96 6.70
CA GLY A 392 -30.37 0.36 7.17
C GLY A 392 -29.33 1.15 7.98
N ASN A 393 -28.08 0.66 8.09
CA ASN A 393 -27.09 1.21 9.01
C ASN A 393 -26.26 2.32 8.34
N ALA A 394 -26.76 3.56 8.44
CA ALA A 394 -26.10 4.75 7.91
C ALA A 394 -24.66 4.93 8.43
N ALA A 395 -24.39 4.60 9.70
CA ALA A 395 -23.06 4.70 10.28
C ALA A 395 -22.07 3.72 9.64
N ARG A 396 -22.49 2.48 9.38
CA ARG A 396 -21.66 1.49 8.69
C ARG A 396 -21.36 1.90 7.25
N ARG A 397 -22.36 2.46 6.54
CA ARG A 397 -22.16 3.02 5.19
C ARG A 397 -21.14 4.16 5.21
N GLN A 398 -21.28 5.10 6.15
CA GLN A 398 -20.34 6.23 6.28
C GLN A 398 -18.91 5.74 6.57
N LEU A 399 -18.76 4.71 7.42
CA LEU A 399 -17.47 4.10 7.70
C LEU A 399 -16.85 3.41 6.46
N GLN A 400 -17.63 2.65 5.69
CA GLN A 400 -17.14 2.00 4.46
C GLN A 400 -16.80 3.03 3.38
N MET A 401 -17.63 4.06 3.20
CA MET A 401 -17.36 5.16 2.26
C MET A 401 -16.12 5.95 2.67
N GLY A 402 -15.90 6.21 3.97
CA GLY A 402 -14.67 6.81 4.46
C GLY A 402 -13.42 5.97 4.16
N LYS A 403 -13.51 4.63 4.26
CA LYS A 403 -12.42 3.73 3.87
C LYS A 403 -12.13 3.74 2.37
N VAL A 404 -13.18 3.90 1.55
CA VAL A 404 -13.05 4.09 0.09
C VAL A 404 -12.32 5.40 -0.19
N GLY A 405 -12.78 6.52 0.39
CA GLY A 405 -12.13 7.84 0.27
C GLY A 405 -10.66 7.82 0.65
N GLN A 406 -10.33 7.20 1.78
CA GLN A 406 -8.94 7.02 2.20
C GLN A 406 -8.12 6.23 1.17
N SER A 407 -8.68 5.15 0.62
CA SER A 407 -7.99 4.32 -0.39
C SER A 407 -7.76 5.07 -1.71
N ILE A 408 -8.72 5.91 -2.13
CA ILE A 408 -8.58 6.80 -3.30
C ILE A 408 -7.37 7.72 -3.10
N VAL A 409 -7.31 8.40 -1.95
CA VAL A 409 -6.26 9.37 -1.65
C VAL A 409 -4.89 8.70 -1.51
N GLU A 410 -4.82 7.55 -0.85
CA GLU A 410 -3.58 6.77 -0.77
C GLU A 410 -3.08 6.35 -2.14
N LEU A 411 -3.98 5.97 -3.06
CA LEU A 411 -3.60 5.56 -4.41
C LEU A 411 -3.08 6.74 -5.25
N ILE A 412 -3.71 7.90 -5.15
CA ILE A 412 -3.25 9.15 -5.80
C ILE A 412 -1.84 9.51 -5.30
N ILE A 413 -1.67 9.58 -3.98
CA ILE A 413 -0.40 9.99 -3.35
C ILE A 413 0.72 8.99 -3.65
N LYS A 414 0.43 7.68 -3.49
CA LYS A 414 1.43 6.62 -3.65
C LYS A 414 1.93 6.48 -5.09
N ASN A 415 1.04 6.65 -6.07
CA ASN A 415 1.39 6.52 -7.49
C ASN A 415 1.73 7.85 -8.16
N LYS A 416 1.69 8.95 -7.41
CA LYS A 416 2.01 10.29 -7.90
C LYS A 416 1.22 10.69 -9.13
N LEU A 417 -0.09 10.51 -9.04
CA LEU A 417 -0.98 10.80 -10.16
C LEU A 417 -1.09 12.31 -10.35
N THR A 418 -1.02 12.76 -11.59
CA THR A 418 -1.38 14.12 -11.99
C THR A 418 -2.89 14.35 -11.83
N LEU A 419 -3.35 15.61 -11.86
CA LEU A 419 -4.79 15.91 -11.81
C LEU A 419 -5.54 15.22 -12.95
N HIS A 420 -4.97 15.23 -14.16
CA HIS A 420 -5.56 14.58 -15.32
C HIS A 420 -5.72 13.06 -15.13
N GLU A 421 -4.70 12.38 -14.61
CA GLU A 421 -4.74 10.94 -14.32
C GLU A 421 -5.70 10.59 -13.17
N ALA A 422 -5.83 11.48 -12.17
CA ALA A 422 -6.77 11.34 -11.07
C ALA A 422 -8.20 11.80 -11.43
N GLY A 423 -8.40 12.43 -12.58
CA GLY A 423 -9.69 12.96 -13.06
C GLY A 423 -10.86 11.96 -12.96
N PRO A 424 -10.71 10.69 -13.36
CA PRO A 424 -11.74 9.67 -13.18
C PRO A 424 -12.17 9.47 -11.72
N LEU A 425 -11.23 9.57 -10.75
CA LEU A 425 -11.50 9.42 -9.32
C LEU A 425 -12.30 10.61 -8.78
N PHE A 426 -11.99 11.83 -9.22
CA PHE A 426 -12.75 13.02 -8.82
C PHE A 426 -14.14 13.05 -9.43
N LYS A 427 -14.28 12.65 -10.69
CA LYS A 427 -15.59 12.51 -11.31
C LYS A 427 -16.47 11.56 -10.50
N LEU A 428 -15.88 10.44 -10.07
CA LEU A 428 -16.55 9.43 -9.24
C LEU A 428 -16.91 9.98 -7.85
N ASP A 429 -16.02 10.75 -7.20
CA ASP A 429 -16.32 11.45 -5.94
C ASP A 429 -17.51 12.42 -6.07
N ILE A 430 -17.58 13.17 -7.17
CA ILE A 430 -18.67 14.10 -7.49
C ILE A 430 -19.97 13.34 -7.72
N GLU A 431 -19.95 12.27 -8.53
CA GLU A 431 -21.12 11.48 -8.88
C GLU A 431 -21.73 10.76 -7.66
N HIS A 432 -20.89 10.29 -6.74
CA HIS A 432 -21.31 9.55 -5.56
C HIS A 432 -21.42 10.40 -4.28
N GLY A 433 -21.17 11.71 -4.37
CA GLY A 433 -21.50 12.67 -3.32
C GLY A 433 -20.57 12.65 -2.11
N GLY A 434 -19.26 12.78 -2.32
CA GLY A 434 -18.29 12.97 -1.24
C GLY A 434 -17.78 11.66 -0.63
N LEU A 435 -17.28 10.77 -1.48
CA LEU A 435 -16.43 9.64 -1.07
C LEU A 435 -15.18 10.11 -0.34
N ILE A 436 -14.58 11.21 -0.79
CA ILE A 436 -13.42 11.86 -0.20
C ILE A 436 -13.93 12.92 0.78
N ASN A 437 -13.65 12.75 2.07
CA ASN A 437 -13.99 13.76 3.04
C ASN A 437 -12.97 14.91 3.02
N TRP A 438 -13.31 16.00 3.69
CA TRP A 438 -12.51 17.21 3.74
C TRP A 438 -11.07 17.01 4.29
N LYS A 439 -10.86 16.06 5.20
CA LYS A 439 -9.52 15.72 5.72
C LYS A 439 -8.67 15.01 4.68
N GLU A 440 -9.29 14.16 3.87
CA GLU A 440 -8.60 13.54 2.75
C GLU A 440 -8.30 14.52 1.62
N TRP A 441 -9.20 15.48 1.35
CA TRP A 441 -8.93 16.60 0.45
C TRP A 441 -7.72 17.43 0.89
N ALA A 442 -7.60 17.71 2.19
CA ALA A 442 -6.43 18.39 2.74
C ALA A 442 -5.12 17.63 2.49
N LYS A 443 -5.12 16.30 2.58
CA LYS A 443 -3.95 15.47 2.23
C LYS A 443 -3.59 15.57 0.75
N LEU A 444 -4.60 15.57 -0.13
CA LEU A 444 -4.39 15.73 -1.57
C LEU A 444 -3.82 17.10 -1.93
N LEU A 445 -4.27 18.18 -1.29
CA LEU A 445 -3.71 19.52 -1.50
C LEU A 445 -2.23 19.60 -1.10
N VAL A 446 -1.88 19.04 0.07
CA VAL A 446 -0.48 18.97 0.53
C VAL A 446 0.39 18.19 -0.46
N PHE A 447 -0.14 17.08 -1.00
CA PHE A 447 0.56 16.28 -2.00
C PHE A 447 0.71 16.99 -3.36
N GLY A 448 -0.40 17.49 -3.93
CA GLY A 448 -0.47 18.05 -5.27
C GLY A 448 0.41 19.30 -5.49
N HIS A 449 0.77 20.01 -4.43
CA HIS A 449 1.70 21.14 -4.51
C HIS A 449 3.14 20.76 -4.93
N GLY A 450 3.54 19.49 -4.82
CA GLY A 450 4.83 19.03 -5.36
C GLY A 450 4.85 18.88 -6.89
N GLU A 451 3.70 18.65 -7.53
CA GLU A 451 3.58 18.14 -8.91
C GLU A 451 2.41 18.82 -9.67
N GLY A 452 2.37 20.17 -9.73
CA GLY A 452 1.37 20.93 -10.52
C GLY A 452 0.25 21.63 -9.72
N GLY A 453 0.55 22.06 -8.50
CA GLY A 453 -0.45 22.44 -7.48
C GLY A 453 -1.49 23.52 -7.77
N HIS A 454 -1.47 24.25 -8.88
CA HIS A 454 -2.57 25.18 -9.21
C HIS A 454 -3.83 24.42 -9.68
N GLU A 455 -3.66 23.36 -10.45
CA GLU A 455 -4.76 22.56 -10.98
C GLU A 455 -5.52 21.82 -9.86
N TRP A 456 -4.78 21.33 -8.87
CA TRP A 456 -5.33 20.71 -7.66
C TRP A 456 -6.20 21.66 -6.83
N VAL A 457 -5.90 22.95 -6.85
CA VAL A 457 -6.65 23.98 -6.12
C VAL A 457 -8.01 24.22 -6.76
N GLU A 458 -8.06 24.47 -8.07
CA GLU A 458 -9.32 24.69 -8.79
C GLU A 458 -10.26 23.48 -8.68
N ALA A 459 -9.71 22.27 -8.78
CA ALA A 459 -10.47 21.04 -8.58
C ALA A 459 -11.06 20.97 -7.16
N THR A 460 -10.26 21.32 -6.14
CA THR A 460 -10.68 21.30 -4.74
C THR A 460 -11.75 22.35 -4.45
N GLU A 461 -11.65 23.56 -4.99
CA GLU A 461 -12.69 24.60 -4.84
C GLU A 461 -14.03 24.17 -5.45
N ALA A 462 -14.00 23.63 -6.68
CA ALA A 462 -15.20 23.15 -7.38
C ALA A 462 -15.90 21.99 -6.64
N LEU A 463 -15.12 21.16 -5.93
CA LEU A 463 -15.60 20.03 -5.13
C LEU A 463 -16.11 20.45 -3.75
N ILE A 464 -15.40 21.33 -3.05
CA ILE A 464 -15.83 21.87 -1.76
C ILE A 464 -17.13 22.66 -1.91
N ALA A 465 -17.29 23.43 -3.00
CA ALA A 465 -18.55 24.12 -3.29
C ALA A 465 -19.77 23.19 -3.38
N LYS A 466 -19.55 21.89 -3.62
CA LYS A 466 -20.61 20.86 -3.66
C LYS A 466 -20.81 20.12 -2.33
N GLN A 467 -19.84 20.13 -1.42
CA GLN A 467 -19.95 19.50 -0.10
C GLN A 467 -20.60 20.47 0.90
N ARG A 468 -21.82 20.17 1.35
CA ARG A 468 -22.54 21.03 2.33
C ARG A 468 -21.83 20.99 3.69
N GLY A 469 -21.49 22.16 4.22
CA GLY A 469 -21.02 22.34 5.61
C GLY A 469 -19.50 22.31 5.82
N THR A 470 -18.70 22.10 4.76
CA THR A 470 -17.24 22.25 4.81
C THR A 470 -16.85 23.56 4.15
N THR A 471 -15.92 24.31 4.75
CA THR A 471 -15.38 25.52 4.15
C THR A 471 -14.00 25.26 3.54
N LEU A 472 -13.63 26.04 2.52
CA LEU A 472 -12.26 26.02 1.99
C LEU A 472 -11.23 26.33 3.09
N ALA A 473 -11.57 27.21 4.04
CA ALA A 473 -10.72 27.53 5.19
C ALA A 473 -10.42 26.29 6.05
N GLN A 474 -11.41 25.42 6.28
CA GLN A 474 -11.25 24.17 7.04
C GLN A 474 -10.26 23.20 6.38
N VAL A 475 -10.39 23.01 5.07
CA VAL A 475 -9.53 22.12 4.29
C VAL A 475 -8.10 22.65 4.27
N LEU A 476 -7.93 23.96 4.04
CA LEU A 476 -6.62 24.60 4.04
C LEU A 476 -5.95 24.57 5.40
N TRP A 477 -6.70 24.85 6.46
CA TRP A 477 -6.21 24.76 7.84
C TRP A 477 -5.65 23.37 8.12
N HIS A 478 -6.40 22.31 7.81
CA HIS A 478 -5.95 20.95 8.07
C HIS A 478 -4.77 20.54 7.19
N GLY A 479 -4.73 21.01 5.94
CA GLY A 479 -3.57 20.82 5.07
C GLY A 479 -2.30 21.44 5.64
N ILE A 480 -2.40 22.67 6.17
CA ILE A 480 -1.30 23.35 6.85
C ILE A 480 -0.87 22.54 8.08
N THR A 481 -1.80 22.08 8.90
CA THR A 481 -1.50 21.26 10.08
C THR A 481 -0.79 19.96 9.69
N ILE A 482 -1.22 19.27 8.63
CA ILE A 482 -0.53 18.05 8.12
C ILE A 482 0.92 18.36 7.74
N GLU A 483 1.15 19.45 7.00
CA GLU A 483 2.49 19.86 6.57
C GLU A 483 3.40 20.24 7.75
N LEU A 484 2.84 20.92 8.77
CA LEU A 484 3.58 21.31 9.97
C LEU A 484 3.97 20.10 10.84
N HIS A 485 3.18 19.03 10.82
CA HIS A 485 3.48 17.77 11.50
C HIS A 485 4.42 16.85 10.70
N ALA A 486 4.75 17.19 9.45
CA ALA A 486 5.71 16.42 8.67
C ALA A 486 7.10 16.45 9.32
N SER A 487 7.90 15.41 9.10
CA SER A 487 9.28 15.34 9.62
C SER A 487 10.19 16.48 9.11
N SER A 488 9.83 17.10 7.97
CA SER A 488 10.50 18.27 7.41
C SER A 488 9.46 19.21 6.78
N PRO A 489 8.86 20.12 7.56
CA PRO A 489 7.87 21.06 7.05
C PRO A 489 8.47 22.00 5.99
N LYS A 490 7.81 22.10 4.84
CA LYS A 490 8.24 22.89 3.69
C LYS A 490 7.44 24.17 3.61
N ARG A 491 8.17 25.28 3.62
CA ARG A 491 7.60 26.62 3.42
C ARG A 491 6.82 26.75 2.12
N THR A 492 7.33 26.15 1.04
CA THR A 492 6.72 26.23 -0.28
C THR A 492 5.32 25.63 -0.28
N THR A 493 5.10 24.53 0.45
CA THR A 493 3.78 23.90 0.58
C THR A 493 2.83 24.80 1.37
N VAL A 494 3.25 25.30 2.54
CA VAL A 494 2.43 26.21 3.36
C VAL A 494 2.08 27.50 2.60
N GLN A 495 3.03 28.10 1.90
CA GLN A 495 2.79 29.28 1.05
C GLN A 495 1.79 28.98 -0.06
N ALA A 496 1.88 27.80 -0.69
CA ALA A 496 0.97 27.41 -1.76
C ALA A 496 -0.46 27.22 -1.23
N LEU A 497 -0.63 26.64 -0.04
CA LEU A 497 -1.92 26.55 0.65
C LEU A 497 -2.49 27.95 0.99
N PHE A 498 -1.64 28.90 1.41
CA PHE A 498 -2.09 30.29 1.60
C PHE A 498 -2.47 30.98 0.29
N ASN A 499 -1.73 30.73 -0.80
CA ASN A 499 -2.07 31.27 -2.11
C ASN A 499 -3.39 30.67 -2.63
N CYS A 500 -3.64 29.40 -2.36
CA CYS A 500 -4.93 28.73 -2.63
C CYS A 500 -6.06 29.45 -1.89
N GLY A 501 -5.92 29.68 -0.59
CA GLY A 501 -6.92 30.43 0.15
C GLY A 501 -7.14 31.84 -0.39
N ALA A 502 -6.06 32.54 -0.77
CA ALA A 502 -6.17 33.86 -1.38
C ALA A 502 -6.93 33.86 -2.71
N ALA A 503 -6.80 32.82 -3.54
CA ALA A 503 -7.58 32.64 -4.76
C ALA A 503 -9.08 32.49 -4.46
N GLY A 504 -9.42 31.74 -3.40
CA GLY A 504 -10.77 31.63 -2.86
C GLY A 504 -11.24 32.82 -2.01
N GLY A 505 -10.50 33.94 -1.99
CA GLY A 505 -10.85 35.16 -1.26
C GLY A 505 -10.61 35.12 0.26
N LEU A 506 -9.89 34.12 0.77
CA LEU A 506 -9.52 33.98 2.17
C LEU A 506 -8.16 34.63 2.44
N SER A 507 -8.08 35.43 3.50
CA SER A 507 -6.79 35.86 4.03
C SER A 507 -6.11 34.72 4.82
N VAL A 508 -4.80 34.81 5.00
CA VAL A 508 -4.04 33.94 5.92
C VAL A 508 -4.70 33.85 7.30
N MET A 509 -5.26 34.97 7.77
CA MET A 509 -5.93 35.03 9.07
C MET A 509 -7.31 34.37 9.05
N ASP A 510 -8.03 34.36 7.93
CA ASP A 510 -9.27 33.58 7.80
C ASP A 510 -9.01 32.09 7.99
N ILE A 511 -7.91 31.60 7.41
CA ILE A 511 -7.53 30.18 7.47
C ILE A 511 -7.10 29.80 8.89
N ILE A 512 -6.23 30.60 9.51
CA ILE A 512 -5.71 30.31 10.85
C ILE A 512 -6.81 30.40 11.93
N PHE A 513 -7.73 31.37 11.81
CA PHE A 513 -8.81 31.56 12.80
C PHE A 513 -10.02 30.64 12.60
N HIS A 514 -10.10 29.87 11.51
CA HIS A 514 -11.27 29.04 11.21
C HIS A 514 -11.62 28.08 12.37
N ASP A 515 -10.61 27.36 12.87
CA ASP A 515 -10.72 26.42 14.00
C ASP A 515 -9.60 26.68 15.02
N VAL A 516 -9.58 27.90 15.59
CA VAL A 516 -8.53 28.32 16.54
C VAL A 516 -8.41 27.39 17.77
N GLU A 517 -9.49 26.69 18.12
CA GLU A 517 -9.57 25.73 19.23
C GLU A 517 -8.79 24.43 18.95
N GLU A 518 -8.59 24.05 17.68
CA GLU A 518 -7.92 22.79 17.29
C GLU A 518 -6.41 22.96 17.06
N TRP A 519 -5.88 24.19 17.12
CA TRP A 519 -4.44 24.39 16.99
C TRP A 519 -3.67 23.84 18.19
N ASP A 520 -2.62 23.08 17.92
CA ASP A 520 -1.59 22.85 18.92
C ASP A 520 -0.52 23.97 18.86
N LEU A 521 0.09 24.25 20.02
CA LEU A 521 1.08 25.31 20.15
C LEU A 521 2.41 25.00 19.42
N LEU A 522 2.73 23.73 19.19
CA LEU A 522 3.94 23.32 18.46
C LEU A 522 3.78 23.62 16.96
N ALA A 523 2.67 23.24 16.34
CA ALA A 523 2.35 23.54 14.95
C ALA A 523 2.34 25.04 14.71
N LEU A 524 1.72 25.85 15.59
CA LEU A 524 1.79 27.31 15.48
C LEU A 524 3.22 27.85 15.56
N ASN A 525 4.02 27.35 16.50
CA ASN A 525 5.42 27.77 16.59
C ASN A 525 6.22 27.38 15.36
N ASP A 526 5.99 26.21 14.78
CA ASP A 526 6.66 25.79 13.57
C ASP A 526 6.20 26.61 12.36
N LEU A 527 4.92 26.97 12.26
CA LEU A 527 4.41 27.91 11.26
C LEU A 527 5.17 29.25 11.32
N PHE A 528 5.32 29.80 12.51
CA PHE A 528 6.05 31.06 12.70
C PHE A 528 7.56 30.91 12.46
N ARG A 529 8.18 29.80 12.86
CA ARG A 529 9.60 29.52 12.57
C ARG A 529 9.87 29.41 11.07
N ILE A 530 8.97 28.75 10.33
CA ILE A 530 9.07 28.63 8.86
C ILE A 530 9.01 30.03 8.23
N GLN A 531 8.10 30.89 8.72
CA GLN A 531 7.97 32.28 8.27
C GLN A 531 9.22 33.12 8.58
N GLU A 532 9.80 32.99 9.78
CA GLU A 532 10.98 33.73 10.21
C GLU A 532 12.26 33.34 9.44
N ARG A 533 12.45 32.05 9.11
CA ARG A 533 13.72 31.54 8.58
C ARG A 533 13.98 31.83 7.09
N MET A 534 12.96 32.14 6.29
CA MET A 534 13.07 31.88 4.84
C MET A 534 12.52 32.97 3.88
N SER A 535 12.21 34.23 4.27
CA SER A 535 11.60 35.16 3.29
C SER A 535 11.87 36.66 3.24
N PRO A 536 11.96 37.20 2.00
CA PRO A 536 11.74 38.61 1.68
C PRO A 536 10.27 39.04 1.51
N SER A 537 9.23 38.20 1.71
CA SER A 537 7.82 38.66 1.85
C SER A 537 7.08 37.95 3.01
N PRO A 538 6.47 38.68 3.97
CA PRO A 538 5.88 38.03 5.13
C PRO A 538 4.44 37.62 4.85
N TRP A 539 4.05 36.40 5.26
CA TRP A 539 2.65 35.97 5.19
C TRP A 539 1.71 36.86 6.00
N PHE A 540 2.27 37.51 7.01
CA PHE A 540 1.58 38.39 7.95
C PHE A 540 1.97 39.83 7.71
N THR A 541 0.96 40.67 7.48
CA THR A 541 1.08 42.10 7.22
C THR A 541 0.33 42.89 8.30
N PRO A 542 0.65 44.18 8.49
CA PRO A 542 -0.10 45.05 9.39
C PRO A 542 -1.61 45.07 9.13
N ALA A 543 -2.03 45.00 7.86
CA ALA A 543 -3.44 44.92 7.49
C ALA A 543 -4.10 43.63 7.98
N GLN A 544 -3.42 42.49 7.82
CA GLN A 544 -3.92 41.20 8.34
C GLN A 544 -3.98 41.18 9.87
N LEU A 545 -3.01 41.79 10.56
CA LEU A 545 -3.06 41.96 12.02
C LEU A 545 -4.28 42.79 12.44
N GLY A 546 -4.52 43.94 11.79
CA GLY A 546 -5.71 44.77 12.04
C GLY A 546 -7.01 43.99 11.86
N ASN A 547 -7.14 43.29 10.73
CA ASN A 547 -8.32 42.46 10.45
C ASN A 547 -8.52 41.33 11.48
N ALA A 548 -7.43 40.72 11.97
CA ALA A 548 -7.51 39.70 13.00
C ALA A 548 -7.98 40.26 14.35
N LEU A 549 -7.48 41.44 14.73
CA LEU A 549 -7.93 42.14 15.94
C LEU A 549 -9.42 42.50 15.83
N ASP A 550 -9.87 43.01 14.67
CA ASP A 550 -11.28 43.34 14.45
C ASP A 550 -12.19 42.12 14.55
N LYS A 551 -11.76 40.97 14.04
CA LYS A 551 -12.50 39.71 14.21
C LYS A 551 -12.65 39.31 15.66
N ILE A 552 -11.59 39.41 16.46
CA ILE A 552 -11.64 39.09 17.90
C ILE A 552 -12.56 40.07 18.63
N LEU A 553 -12.49 41.37 18.30
CA LEU A 553 -13.34 42.39 18.88
C LEU A 553 -14.82 42.21 18.52
N ALA A 554 -15.12 41.62 17.35
CA ALA A 554 -16.46 41.33 16.89
C ALA A 554 -17.05 40.01 17.44
N LEU A 555 -16.25 39.19 18.15
CA LEU A 555 -16.76 37.97 18.79
C LEU A 555 -17.78 38.31 19.88
N ASP A 556 -18.80 37.46 20.02
CA ASP A 556 -19.83 37.61 21.04
C ASP A 556 -19.18 37.69 22.44
N PRO A 557 -19.35 38.80 23.19
CA PRO A 557 -18.79 38.98 24.52
C PRO A 557 -19.27 37.93 25.55
N SER A 558 -20.38 37.23 25.27
CA SER A 558 -20.92 36.16 26.11
C SER A 558 -20.30 34.79 25.83
N ARG A 559 -19.57 34.64 24.71
CA ARG A 559 -18.90 33.39 24.36
C ARG A 559 -17.76 33.11 25.33
N GLN A 560 -17.84 31.98 26.03
CA GLN A 560 -16.74 31.48 26.85
C GLN A 560 -15.80 30.65 25.96
N PHE A 561 -14.55 31.07 25.89
CA PHE A 561 -13.48 30.28 25.30
C PHE A 561 -12.76 29.50 26.40
N GLY A 562 -12.39 28.25 26.12
CA GLY A 562 -11.50 27.52 27.00
C GLY A 562 -10.17 28.27 27.19
N SER A 563 -9.55 28.13 28.37
CA SER A 563 -8.27 28.81 28.68
C SER A 563 -7.17 28.48 27.66
N GLY A 564 -7.17 27.27 27.11
CA GLY A 564 -6.26 26.85 26.03
C GLY A 564 -6.47 27.65 24.73
N THR A 565 -7.71 27.81 24.28
CA THR A 565 -8.05 28.59 23.08
C THR A 565 -7.64 30.05 23.22
N MET A 566 -7.91 30.66 24.39
CA MET A 566 -7.49 32.03 24.67
C MET A 566 -5.98 32.19 24.61
N HIS A 567 -5.25 31.24 25.19
CA HIS A 567 -3.80 31.22 25.14
C HIS A 567 -3.27 31.14 23.70
N ILE A 568 -3.89 30.29 22.87
CA ILE A 568 -3.57 30.16 21.44
C ILE A 568 -3.81 31.49 20.70
N MET A 569 -4.97 32.11 20.89
CA MET A 569 -5.32 33.39 20.23
C MET A 569 -4.33 34.51 20.61
N ILE A 570 -4.01 34.63 21.90
CA ILE A 570 -3.06 35.60 22.44
C ILE A 570 -1.66 35.39 21.85
N HIS A 571 -1.19 34.14 21.84
CA HIS A 571 0.10 33.79 21.29
C HIS A 571 0.17 34.07 19.79
N LEU A 572 -0.88 33.74 19.06
CA LEU A 572 -1.01 33.99 17.63
C LEU A 572 -0.89 35.49 17.32
N ILE A 573 -1.70 36.33 17.96
CA ILE A 573 -1.68 37.79 17.75
C ILE A 573 -0.32 38.39 18.12
N SER A 574 0.26 37.97 19.24
CA SER A 574 1.58 38.44 19.68
C SER A 574 2.68 38.09 18.67
N LYS A 575 2.70 36.87 18.15
CA LYS A 575 3.68 36.44 17.13
C LYS A 575 3.48 37.15 15.79
N VAL A 576 2.24 37.33 15.34
CA VAL A 576 1.92 38.11 14.14
C VAL A 576 2.42 39.54 14.28
N TYR A 577 2.21 40.18 15.44
CA TYR A 577 2.73 41.51 15.72
C TYR A 577 4.26 41.56 15.72
N ALA A 578 4.92 40.60 16.36
CA ALA A 578 6.38 40.50 16.36
C ALA A 578 6.94 40.40 14.91
N ILE A 579 6.29 39.64 14.04
CA ILE A 579 6.65 39.53 12.62
C ILE A 579 6.44 40.85 11.89
N CYS A 580 5.37 41.59 12.19
CA CYS A 580 5.08 42.90 11.58
C CYS A 580 6.04 44.00 12.05
N ILE A 581 6.55 43.92 13.28
CA ILE A 581 7.45 44.92 13.86
C ILE A 581 8.90 44.69 13.49
N ARG A 582 9.38 43.43 13.44
CA ARG A 582 10.77 43.13 13.09
C ARG A 582 11.06 43.58 11.65
N PRO A 583 11.82 44.68 11.45
CA PRO A 583 12.21 45.06 10.11
C PRO A 583 13.15 43.99 9.55
N ARG A 584 13.07 43.72 8.25
CA ARG A 584 13.91 42.74 7.55
C ARG A 584 15.42 43.01 7.61
N SER A 585 15.83 44.18 8.06
CA SER A 585 17.23 44.54 8.27
C SER A 585 17.75 43.86 9.53
N ALA A 586 18.07 42.56 9.39
CA ALA A 586 18.80 41.78 10.37
C ALA A 586 20.05 42.56 10.82
N GLY A 587 20.00 43.13 12.03
CA GLY A 587 21.18 43.72 12.67
C GLY A 587 21.14 45.21 13.00
N GLN A 588 20.10 45.97 12.62
CA GLN A 588 19.95 47.32 13.18
C GLN A 588 19.07 47.29 14.43
N PRO A 589 19.59 47.64 15.62
CA PRO A 589 18.72 47.91 16.77
C PRO A 589 17.70 48.97 16.36
N LEU A 590 16.48 48.90 16.91
CA LEU A 590 15.41 49.90 16.73
C LEU A 590 15.94 51.27 17.15
N SER A 591 16.62 51.97 16.25
CA SER A 591 17.38 53.19 16.52
C SER A 591 16.48 54.43 16.56
N THR A 592 15.19 54.27 16.30
CA THR A 592 14.19 55.32 16.45
C THR A 592 13.08 54.85 17.39
N PRO A 593 12.79 55.60 18.47
CA PRO A 593 11.72 55.26 19.41
C PRO A 593 10.32 55.54 18.85
N GLN A 594 10.17 55.82 17.55
CA GLN A 594 8.87 56.19 16.99
C GLN A 594 8.09 54.95 16.56
N PRO A 595 6.80 54.82 16.97
CA PRO A 595 5.96 53.72 16.51
C PRO A 595 5.77 53.80 14.98
N PRO A 596 5.72 52.66 14.27
CA PRO A 596 5.41 52.65 12.84
C PRO A 596 4.06 53.34 12.56
N ALA A 597 3.98 54.05 11.43
CA ALA A 597 2.77 54.80 11.07
C ALA A 597 1.50 53.94 11.10
N TRP A 598 1.56 52.70 10.61
CA TRP A 598 0.41 51.77 10.62
C TRP A 598 -0.10 51.46 12.02
N LEU A 599 0.77 51.42 13.03
CA LEU A 599 0.39 51.15 14.42
C LEU A 599 -0.36 52.35 15.00
N THR A 600 0.04 53.57 14.62
CA THR A 600 -0.67 54.81 15.03
C THR A 600 -2.05 54.95 14.37
N LEU A 601 -2.31 54.25 13.27
CA LEU A 601 -3.58 54.23 12.55
C LEU A 601 -4.59 53.21 13.11
N MET A 602 -4.17 52.28 13.97
CA MET A 602 -5.07 51.31 14.60
C MET A 602 -6.07 51.99 15.54
N SER A 603 -7.27 51.44 15.70
CA SER A 603 -8.26 51.96 16.65
C SER A 603 -7.81 51.75 18.10
N ARG A 604 -8.39 52.49 19.06
CA ARG A 604 -8.12 52.26 20.50
C ARG A 604 -8.47 50.83 20.92
N ALA A 605 -9.57 50.27 20.42
CA ALA A 605 -9.93 48.88 20.74
C ALA A 605 -8.88 47.88 20.24
N GLN A 606 -8.37 48.09 19.01
CA GLN A 606 -7.30 47.26 18.45
C GLN A 606 -6.00 47.40 19.26
N LEU A 607 -5.59 48.62 19.62
CA LEU A 607 -4.37 48.85 20.40
C LEU A 607 -4.48 48.25 21.82
N ALA A 608 -5.65 48.37 22.46
CA ALA A 608 -5.91 47.77 23.76
C ALA A 608 -5.83 46.24 23.69
N LEU A 609 -6.47 45.62 22.70
CA LEU A 609 -6.44 44.18 22.49
C LEU A 609 -5.02 43.69 22.16
N LEU A 610 -4.32 44.41 21.30
CA LEU A 610 -2.95 44.09 20.94
C LEU A 610 -2.02 44.16 22.15
N PHE A 611 -2.16 45.20 22.98
CA PHE A 611 -1.44 45.32 24.25
C PHE A 611 -1.72 44.11 25.15
N ALA A 612 -3.00 43.76 25.35
CA ALA A 612 -3.40 42.61 26.15
C ALA A 612 -2.76 41.31 25.64
N CYS A 613 -2.81 41.06 24.32
CA CYS A 613 -2.22 39.85 23.74
C CYS A 613 -0.69 39.82 23.85
N VAL A 614 -0.01 40.94 23.61
CA VAL A 614 1.47 40.97 23.67
C VAL A 614 1.97 40.84 25.11
N TRP A 615 1.31 41.52 26.05
CA TRP A 615 1.60 41.41 27.48
C TRP A 615 1.32 39.99 27.99
N SER A 616 0.14 39.44 27.68
CA SER A 616 -0.23 38.05 28.02
C SER A 616 0.53 36.99 27.22
N ALA A 617 1.46 37.37 26.34
CA ALA A 617 2.40 36.47 25.70
C ALA A 617 3.84 36.65 26.22
N GLN A 618 4.06 37.42 27.29
CA GLN A 618 5.35 37.45 27.96
C GLN A 618 5.60 36.13 28.72
N PRO A 619 6.87 35.70 28.90
CA PRO A 619 7.20 34.52 29.70
C PRO A 619 6.54 34.59 31.08
N SER A 620 5.67 33.63 31.38
CA SER A 620 5.09 33.52 32.72
C SER A 620 6.09 32.87 33.67
N CYS A 621 5.93 33.14 34.96
CA CYS A 621 6.64 32.44 36.05
C CYS A 621 6.31 30.91 36.09
N GLN A 622 5.47 30.38 35.18
CA GLN A 622 5.28 28.94 34.93
C GLN A 622 6.41 28.30 34.07
N PRO A 623 7.14 27.29 34.59
CA PRO A 623 8.25 26.65 33.87
C PRO A 623 7.86 26.00 32.53
N ARG A 624 6.64 25.46 32.42
CA ARG A 624 6.15 24.77 31.20
C ARG A 624 5.90 25.71 30.03
N GLN A 625 5.72 27.02 30.27
CA GLN A 625 5.39 27.98 29.22
C GLN A 625 6.62 28.75 28.70
N ARG A 626 7.75 28.75 29.42
CA ARG A 626 8.97 29.50 29.04
C ARG A 626 9.51 29.16 27.64
N ILE A 627 9.30 27.94 27.14
CA ILE A 627 9.82 27.47 25.83
C ILE A 627 9.05 28.09 24.64
N LEU A 628 7.84 28.59 24.86
CA LEU A 628 6.95 29.06 23.78
C LEU A 628 7.15 30.56 23.47
N PHE A 629 7.65 31.33 24.42
CA PHE A 629 7.69 32.79 24.32
C PHE A 629 9.00 33.31 23.72
N SER A 630 8.92 34.34 22.86
CA SER A 630 10.12 34.98 22.29
C SER A 630 10.64 36.11 23.19
N HIS A 631 11.96 36.15 23.38
CA HIS A 631 12.73 37.06 24.25
C HIS A 631 12.66 38.58 23.93
N SER A 632 11.76 39.08 23.07
CA SER A 632 11.77 40.48 22.62
C SER A 632 10.52 41.26 23.02
N ALA A 633 10.10 41.19 24.29
CA ALA A 633 8.79 41.69 24.69
C ALA A 633 8.73 43.16 25.12
N GLN A 634 9.81 43.74 25.66
CA GLN A 634 9.73 45.09 26.23
C GLN A 634 9.57 46.18 25.19
N ASP A 635 10.42 46.16 24.17
CA ASP A 635 10.43 47.18 23.12
C ASP A 635 9.11 47.18 22.34
N PHE A 636 8.53 45.99 22.17
CA PHE A 636 7.26 45.79 21.46
C PHE A 636 6.08 46.40 22.21
N ILE A 637 6.05 46.27 23.54
CA ILE A 637 5.02 46.88 24.39
C ILE A 637 5.19 48.40 24.42
N ASN A 638 6.43 48.88 24.53
CA ASN A 638 6.73 50.31 24.51
C ASN A 638 6.23 50.96 23.21
N LEU A 639 6.37 50.30 22.05
CA LEU A 639 5.84 50.80 20.78
C LEU A 639 4.31 50.92 20.77
N ILE A 640 3.59 49.95 21.37
CA ILE A 640 2.12 50.01 21.50
C ILE A 640 1.74 51.18 22.40
N TYR A 641 2.44 51.36 23.52
CA TYR A 641 2.20 52.46 24.45
C TYR A 641 2.44 53.84 23.82
N LEU A 642 3.50 53.98 23.02
CA LEU A 642 3.79 55.22 22.30
C LEU A 642 2.73 55.51 21.23
N ALA A 643 2.25 54.49 20.51
CA ALA A 643 1.15 54.63 19.56
C ALA A 643 -0.17 55.03 20.26
N TRP A 644 -0.46 54.41 21.41
CA TRP A 644 -1.61 54.75 22.25
C TRP A 644 -1.55 56.20 22.76
N SER A 645 -0.40 56.61 23.28
CA SER A 645 -0.16 57.96 23.81
C SER A 645 -0.29 59.04 22.73
N ALA A 646 0.17 58.75 21.51
CA ALA A 646 -0.02 59.63 20.36
C ALA A 646 -1.51 59.85 20.02
N GLN A 647 -2.39 58.89 20.34
CA GLN A 647 -3.85 59.05 20.20
C GLN A 647 -4.52 59.73 21.39
N GLN A 648 -3.94 59.66 22.61
CA GLN A 648 -4.50 60.29 23.81
C GLN A 648 -4.46 61.81 23.78
N GLN A 649 -3.45 62.41 23.14
CA GLN A 649 -3.39 63.88 22.97
C GLN A 649 -4.63 64.47 22.26
N LYS A 650 -5.47 63.64 21.63
CA LYS A 650 -6.66 64.06 20.91
C LYS A 650 -7.99 63.94 21.68
N ARG A 651 -8.11 63.09 22.74
CA ARG A 651 -9.35 62.92 23.55
C ARG A 651 -9.07 62.28 24.92
N ARG A 652 -9.57 62.88 26.01
CA ARG A 652 -9.56 62.31 27.37
C ARG A 652 -10.61 61.18 27.53
N ASP A 653 -10.36 60.25 28.46
CA ASP A 653 -11.38 59.49 29.24
C ASP A 653 -11.86 58.07 28.86
N LEU A 654 -11.08 57.21 28.19
CA LEU A 654 -11.38 55.77 28.18
C LEU A 654 -10.16 54.94 28.57
N ALA A 655 -10.27 54.22 29.69
CA ALA A 655 -9.31 53.24 30.17
C ALA A 655 -9.23 52.05 29.20
N TRP A 656 -8.03 51.48 28.94
CA TRP A 656 -7.86 50.50 27.87
C TRP A 656 -8.62 49.19 28.11
N HIS A 657 -8.74 48.77 29.37
CA HIS A 657 -9.48 47.56 29.74
C HIS A 657 -10.98 47.67 29.41
N MET A 658 -11.54 48.88 29.34
CA MET A 658 -12.92 49.12 28.91
C MET A 658 -13.12 48.95 27.39
N CYS A 659 -12.02 48.95 26.62
CA CYS A 659 -12.05 48.72 25.18
C CYS A 659 -11.89 47.23 24.82
N LEU A 660 -11.71 46.34 25.80
CA LEU A 660 -11.52 44.92 25.59
C LEU A 660 -12.82 44.12 25.65
N PRO A 661 -12.94 43.03 24.87
CA PRO A 661 -13.97 42.03 25.09
C PRO A 661 -13.82 41.40 26.49
N ARG A 662 -14.95 41.12 27.14
CA ARG A 662 -14.99 40.60 28.52
C ARG A 662 -14.12 39.35 28.72
N PHE A 663 -14.17 38.41 27.77
CA PHE A 663 -13.38 37.17 27.84
C PHE A 663 -11.86 37.41 27.80
N VAL A 664 -11.40 38.47 27.11
CA VAL A 664 -9.97 38.87 27.12
C VAL A 664 -9.63 39.46 28.47
N THR A 665 -10.47 40.36 28.98
CA THR A 665 -10.30 40.99 30.30
C THR A 665 -10.25 39.96 31.42
N ASP A 666 -11.13 38.95 31.38
CA ASP A 666 -11.16 37.87 32.35
C ASP A 666 -9.89 37.00 32.25
N HIS A 667 -9.39 36.69 31.04
CA HIS A 667 -8.12 35.98 30.88
C HIS A 667 -6.91 36.76 31.42
N VAL A 668 -6.82 38.06 31.10
CA VAL A 668 -5.73 38.91 31.61
C VAL A 668 -5.81 38.99 33.14
N ARG A 669 -7.02 39.10 33.70
CA ARG A 669 -7.26 39.06 35.15
C ARG A 669 -6.77 37.76 35.77
N GLU A 670 -7.16 36.61 35.22
CA GLU A 670 -6.73 35.29 35.70
C GLU A 670 -5.20 35.14 35.68
N ARG A 671 -4.55 35.63 34.62
CA ARG A 671 -3.09 35.64 34.52
C ARG A 671 -2.44 36.52 35.60
N ILE A 672 -2.93 37.74 35.79
CA ILE A 672 -2.45 38.64 36.85
C ILE A 672 -2.60 37.96 38.21
N GLN A 673 -3.75 37.36 38.48
CA GLN A 673 -4.00 36.63 39.72
C GLN A 673 -3.02 35.47 39.91
N TYR A 674 -2.74 34.70 38.86
CA TYR A 674 -1.79 33.61 38.91
C TYR A 674 -0.36 34.09 39.21
N GLU A 675 0.11 35.11 38.50
CA GLU A 675 1.48 35.63 38.64
C GLU A 675 1.71 36.38 39.95
N THR A 676 0.64 36.92 40.55
CA THR A 676 0.68 37.62 41.85
C THR A 676 0.28 36.73 43.03
N ALA A 677 -0.12 35.48 42.79
CA ALA A 677 -0.42 34.53 43.85
C ALA A 677 0.85 34.28 44.68
N ALA A 678 0.74 34.49 46.00
CA ALA A 678 1.87 34.40 46.93
C ALA A 678 2.64 33.07 46.78
N HIS A 679 1.94 31.95 46.58
CA HIS A 679 2.55 30.64 46.38
C HIS A 679 3.40 30.55 45.10
N VAL A 680 3.00 31.20 44.00
CA VAL A 680 3.77 31.22 42.74
C VAL A 680 4.97 32.15 42.90
N TYR A 681 4.74 33.35 43.42
CA TYR A 681 5.78 34.37 43.57
C TYR A 681 6.90 33.95 44.54
N TYR A 682 6.56 33.38 45.70
CA TYR A 682 7.56 32.98 46.71
C TYR A 682 8.28 31.66 46.39
N LEU A 683 7.74 30.82 45.51
CA LEU A 683 8.39 29.58 45.07
C LEU A 683 9.20 29.75 43.78
N SER A 684 9.04 30.87 43.09
CA SER A 684 9.85 31.25 41.94
C SER A 684 11.27 31.66 42.34
N ASP A 685 12.24 31.44 41.44
CA ASP A 685 13.60 31.92 41.62
C ASP A 685 13.68 33.47 41.56
N GLU A 686 14.79 34.04 42.01
CA GLU A 686 14.98 35.50 42.08
C GLU A 686 14.88 36.17 40.69
N ALA A 687 15.27 35.46 39.63
CA ALA A 687 15.19 35.95 38.26
C ALA A 687 13.73 36.03 37.76
N ASP A 688 12.92 35.03 38.09
CA ASP A 688 11.48 35.01 37.82
C ASP A 688 10.74 36.09 38.62
N GLN A 689 11.09 36.28 39.90
CA GLN A 689 10.49 37.33 40.72
C GLN A 689 10.79 38.72 40.13
N ALA A 690 12.04 38.98 39.74
CA ALA A 690 12.42 40.23 39.08
C ALA A 690 11.68 40.42 37.74
N MET A 691 11.51 39.34 36.96
CA MET A 691 10.74 39.39 35.71
C MET A 691 9.26 39.69 35.96
N CYS A 692 8.61 38.97 36.89
CA CYS A 692 7.22 39.19 37.27
C CYS A 692 7.01 40.64 37.79
N GLN A 693 7.96 41.22 38.54
CA GLN A 693 7.92 42.65 38.93
C GLN A 693 7.96 43.62 37.74
N VAL A 694 8.86 43.39 36.78
CA VAL A 694 8.99 44.22 35.57
C VAL A 694 7.72 44.16 34.72
N GLN A 695 7.08 42.98 34.62
CA GLN A 695 5.83 42.79 33.88
C GLN A 695 4.65 43.51 34.54
N MET A 696 4.56 43.47 35.87
CA MET A 696 3.49 44.15 36.62
C MET A 696 3.66 45.66 36.62
N ALA A 697 4.91 46.17 36.65
CA ALA A 697 5.18 47.59 36.48
C ALA A 697 4.63 48.13 35.15
N GLN A 698 4.71 47.36 34.06
CA GLN A 698 4.16 47.75 32.76
C GLN A 698 2.64 47.90 32.79
N LEU A 699 1.92 46.98 33.45
CA LEU A 699 0.47 47.09 33.59
C LEU A 699 0.08 48.34 34.40
N LEU A 700 0.84 48.67 35.45
CA LEU A 700 0.61 49.87 36.25
C LEU A 700 0.78 51.16 35.44
N ASP A 701 1.77 51.20 34.54
CA ASP A 701 2.03 52.36 33.69
C ASP A 701 0.90 52.59 32.67
N VAL A 702 0.19 51.52 32.27
CA VAL A 702 -0.91 51.59 31.29
C VAL A 702 -2.28 51.79 31.95
N ASP A 703 -2.59 51.11 33.06
CA ASP A 703 -3.84 51.28 33.81
C ASP A 703 -3.76 50.81 35.25
N ARG A 704 -3.24 51.74 36.05
CA ARG A 704 -3.06 51.59 37.48
C ARG A 704 -4.36 51.31 38.24
N GLU A 705 -5.48 51.91 37.85
CA GLU A 705 -6.74 51.77 38.58
C GLU A 705 -7.34 50.38 38.40
N TRP A 706 -7.32 49.85 37.17
CA TRP A 706 -7.82 48.52 36.86
C TRP A 706 -7.02 47.41 37.54
N LEU A 707 -5.68 47.50 37.52
CA LEU A 707 -4.83 46.51 38.17
C LEU A 707 -5.05 46.49 39.69
N VAL A 708 -5.21 47.66 40.31
CA VAL A 708 -5.54 47.75 41.74
C VAL A 708 -6.91 47.13 42.02
N GLN A 709 -7.91 47.37 41.18
CA GLN A 709 -9.24 46.75 41.32
C GLN A 709 -9.18 45.23 41.18
N VAL A 710 -8.46 44.70 40.18
CA VAL A 710 -8.24 43.25 39.97
C VAL A 710 -7.62 42.60 41.21
N LEU A 711 -6.62 43.24 41.82
CA LEU A 711 -5.93 42.73 43.01
C LEU A 711 -6.77 42.87 44.30
N GLN A 712 -7.69 43.84 44.36
CA GLN A 712 -8.56 44.09 45.52
C GLN A 712 -9.82 43.20 45.56
N PHE A 713 -10.41 42.88 44.41
CA PHE A 713 -11.74 42.26 44.34
C PHE A 713 -11.78 40.79 44.79
N GLU A 714 -10.64 40.09 44.86
CA GLU A 714 -10.61 38.61 44.96
C GLU A 714 -9.77 38.07 46.15
N GLY A 715 -9.53 38.89 47.18
CA GLY A 715 -9.10 38.37 48.50
C GLY A 715 -7.65 37.91 48.62
N VAL A 716 -6.79 38.11 47.61
CA VAL A 716 -5.33 37.84 47.73
C VAL A 716 -4.68 38.69 48.83
N HIS A 717 -5.24 39.88 49.11
CA HIS A 717 -5.09 40.59 50.40
C HIS A 717 -6.17 41.69 50.50
N ARG A 718 -7.14 41.61 51.42
CA ARG A 718 -8.13 42.70 51.64
C ARG A 718 -7.51 44.06 52.04
N THR A 719 -6.22 44.04 52.40
CA THR A 719 -5.40 45.21 52.76
C THR A 719 -4.40 45.60 51.66
N PHE A 720 -4.51 45.02 50.47
CA PHE A 720 -3.66 45.38 49.34
C PHE A 720 -3.99 46.80 48.90
N THR A 721 -3.09 47.71 49.23
CA THR A 721 -3.17 49.14 48.92
C THR A 721 -1.98 49.50 48.05
N MET A 722 -2.10 50.57 47.25
CA MET A 722 -0.99 51.09 46.44
C MET A 722 0.31 51.34 47.23
N GLY A 723 0.22 51.58 48.54
CA GLY A 723 1.37 51.78 49.41
C GLY A 723 2.10 50.51 49.86
N ARG A 724 1.52 49.32 49.63
CA ARG A 724 2.19 48.02 49.85
C ARG A 724 2.89 47.49 48.61
N TRP A 725 2.47 47.94 47.43
CA TRP A 725 3.07 47.54 46.16
C TRP A 725 4.31 48.37 45.80
N LYS A 726 4.27 49.68 46.05
CA LYS A 726 5.46 50.53 46.06
C LYS A 726 6.40 50.10 47.17
#